data_AF-A0A317U8J7-F1
#
_entry.id   AF-A0A317U8J7-F1
#
_cell.length_a   1.000
_cell.length_b   1.000
_cell.length_c   1.000
_cell.angle_alpha   90.00
_cell.angle_beta   90.00
_cell.angle_gamma   90.00
#
_symmetry.space_group_name_H-M   'P 1'
#
loop_
_entity.id
_entity.type
_entity.pdbx_description
1 polymer ?
#
loop_
_entity_poly.entity_id
_entity_poly.type
_entity_poly.pdbx_seq_one_letter_code
_entity_poly.pdbx_strand_id
1 'polypeptide(L)'
;MTGSKIQSFDLFKAAMGNPEYLKEINKDIGSQTQFLTTLEKEQFTAPNILESIKIVQSLKVKSLLIIHLLSQKEFLSYLRGDSLLNRLTQQDHHIPSRLNILVHQLDLETLSTQLIGKLEPEAAVSILCSIPHFHQLTKKQIEALIEQCPLYERHKVLTYWLYHFSSMPNAHYVLAHLMNIAGPNVIDELSKMESNQKELILINIIEHLGLFNNIPIKFLEYANKESHLILAIRLYLNGHYNKAYASYINQLAKRLLDKNHSFSLEAIELLFFLNDKLAFKELAKRTAFLTNRYLRNNAQLGNVALFYQNKRINIQRMLQTVYLNPTIPGGSKEQNQSLNSDENPFIEGLIKHDKSINCFEYFLIHYKGSPAPITKLINDYMEFYAGSENLRSRNQAIHHIGFMLRRPELDGTIKEAIFTAFLNHPIFFDEQLSYQLFLFDAKRIIRYFGLRGGKENYQRVIDLCSLALKNLNSENNQEIIQVAQQAIIEARQELTYTQNQGFFANLIKWIKRCWTYGWTGFFKPNPPDYVAPESWAPMENNKKTFTNRAKKNLQVPDPGKDLLDLLNKISLPLTQEKFEDIIKAFDSYSLLPMPKKELSTRHKLHTLYHYVMTHKESNEELCRWLKENQNPFIVNRFRLLELILKEKQRSEVDSLLAEVNEDSDHLQYVSDELDCPMPELIINPNPKPLKTQESTDFVTSASKVISEYACEATVYAQSAFHWAEGFFAKIKKPTQEEEDTFEVEHIESFKTAISN
;
A
#
# COMPACT_ATOMS: atom_id res chain seq x y z
N MET A 1 -17.36 49.92 -44.88
CA MET A 1 -16.63 48.70 -45.27
C MET A 1 -16.89 47.55 -44.28
N THR A 2 -18.15 47.19 -44.03
CA THR A 2 -18.55 46.15 -43.05
C THR A 2 -19.08 44.87 -43.71
N GLY A 3 -19.47 44.92 -44.99
CA GLY A 3 -20.08 43.78 -45.70
C GLY A 3 -19.16 42.59 -45.97
N SER A 4 -17.85 42.79 -46.21
CA SER A 4 -16.95 41.66 -46.51
C SER A 4 -16.53 40.87 -45.26
N LYS A 5 -16.45 41.53 -44.08
CA LYS A 5 -16.13 40.87 -42.80
C LYS A 5 -17.29 40.02 -42.25
N ILE A 6 -18.53 40.40 -42.56
CA ILE A 6 -19.72 39.62 -42.15
C ILE A 6 -19.81 38.34 -43.01
N GLN A 7 -19.61 38.45 -44.32
CA GLN A 7 -19.59 37.29 -45.22
C GLN A 7 -18.42 36.33 -44.93
N SER A 8 -17.24 36.83 -44.53
CA SER A 8 -16.11 35.97 -44.17
C SER A 8 -16.35 35.21 -42.86
N PHE A 9 -17.06 35.79 -41.89
CA PHE A 9 -17.41 35.10 -40.65
C PHE A 9 -18.50 34.03 -40.85
N ASP A 10 -19.53 34.30 -41.66
CA ASP A 10 -20.57 33.30 -41.95
C ASP A 10 -19.99 32.06 -42.67
N LEU A 11 -19.03 32.28 -43.58
CA LEU A 11 -18.27 31.20 -44.23
C LEU A 11 -17.39 30.43 -43.24
N PHE A 12 -16.72 31.14 -42.33
CA PHE A 12 -15.92 30.52 -41.27
C PHE A 12 -16.80 29.68 -40.33
N LYS A 13 -17.96 30.20 -39.92
CA LYS A 13 -18.94 29.51 -39.08
C LYS A 13 -19.48 28.25 -39.77
N ALA A 14 -19.78 28.32 -41.07
CA ALA A 14 -20.17 27.16 -41.86
C ALA A 14 -19.04 26.12 -41.95
N ALA A 15 -17.78 26.56 -42.11
CA ALA A 15 -16.61 25.67 -42.12
C ALA A 15 -16.38 24.99 -40.77
N MET A 16 -16.58 25.71 -39.66
CA MET A 16 -16.50 25.16 -38.29
C MET A 16 -17.60 24.13 -37.99
N GLY A 17 -18.73 24.19 -38.71
CA GLY A 17 -19.79 23.17 -38.68
C GLY A 17 -19.56 21.98 -39.61
N ASN A 18 -18.54 22.01 -40.49
CA ASN A 18 -18.29 20.95 -41.47
C ASN A 18 -17.30 19.89 -40.93
N PRO A 19 -17.71 18.62 -40.76
CA PRO A 19 -16.87 17.59 -40.18
C PRO A 19 -15.64 17.22 -41.04
N GLU A 20 -15.68 17.36 -42.37
CA GLU A 20 -14.52 17.07 -43.22
C GLU A 20 -13.43 18.13 -43.07
N TYR A 21 -13.82 19.39 -42.95
CA TYR A 21 -12.88 20.48 -42.71
C TYR A 21 -12.20 20.36 -41.35
N LEU A 22 -12.96 19.99 -40.31
CA LEU A 22 -12.40 19.71 -38.98
C LEU A 22 -11.39 18.55 -39.00
N LYS A 23 -11.61 17.53 -39.84
CA LYS A 23 -10.65 16.42 -40.02
C LYS A 23 -9.35 16.90 -40.66
N GLU A 24 -9.41 17.79 -41.65
CA GLU A 24 -8.21 18.32 -42.29
C GLU A 24 -7.38 19.19 -41.33
N ILE A 25 -8.03 20.02 -40.49
CA ILE A 25 -7.32 20.78 -39.44
C ILE A 25 -6.59 19.83 -38.48
N ASN A 26 -7.23 18.71 -38.12
CA ASN A 26 -6.70 17.74 -37.16
C ASN A 26 -5.68 16.75 -37.74
N LYS A 27 -5.35 16.85 -39.04
CA LYS A 27 -4.50 15.89 -39.75
C LYS A 27 -3.07 15.82 -39.21
N ASP A 28 -2.46 16.99 -38.99
CA ASP A 28 -1.10 17.10 -38.45
C ASP A 28 -0.87 18.47 -37.77
N ILE A 29 0.26 18.61 -37.06
CA ILE A 29 0.65 19.85 -36.37
C ILE A 29 0.82 21.02 -37.36
N GLY A 30 1.23 20.74 -38.60
CA GLY A 30 1.38 21.74 -39.66
C GLY A 30 0.04 22.38 -40.03
N SER A 31 -0.99 21.56 -40.19
CA SER A 31 -2.38 21.94 -40.51
C SER A 31 -3.00 22.77 -39.39
N GLN A 32 -2.76 22.38 -38.13
CA GLN A 32 -3.17 23.15 -36.95
C GLN A 32 -2.49 24.53 -36.90
N THR A 33 -1.20 24.59 -37.22
CA THR A 33 -0.43 25.84 -37.26
C THR A 33 -0.92 26.76 -38.39
N GLN A 34 -1.24 26.18 -39.55
CA GLN A 34 -1.80 26.91 -40.69
C GLN A 34 -3.19 27.47 -40.35
N PHE A 35 -4.01 26.70 -39.64
CA PHE A 35 -5.31 27.16 -39.14
C PHE A 35 -5.17 28.36 -38.19
N LEU A 36 -4.29 28.27 -37.19
CA LEU A 36 -4.01 29.38 -36.26
C LEU A 36 -3.47 30.62 -36.97
N THR A 37 -2.57 30.44 -37.95
CA THR A 37 -2.04 31.54 -38.76
C THR A 37 -3.15 32.22 -39.58
N THR A 38 -4.14 31.44 -40.02
CA THR A 38 -5.30 31.98 -40.77
C THR A 38 -6.22 32.78 -39.84
N LEU A 39 -6.47 32.29 -38.62
CA LEU A 39 -7.22 33.03 -37.60
C LEU A 39 -6.57 34.37 -37.24
N GLU A 40 -5.25 34.38 -37.05
CA GLU A 40 -4.47 35.59 -36.77
C GLU A 40 -4.57 36.62 -37.93
N LYS A 41 -4.62 36.15 -39.18
CA LYS A 41 -4.74 37.02 -40.38
C LYS A 41 -6.13 37.63 -40.55
N GLU A 42 -7.18 36.86 -40.30
CA GLU A 42 -8.57 37.29 -40.53
C GLU A 42 -9.10 38.25 -39.44
N GLN A 43 -8.41 38.37 -38.29
CA GLN A 43 -8.74 39.30 -37.19
C GLN A 43 -10.22 39.21 -36.73
N PHE A 44 -10.71 37.99 -36.51
CA PHE A 44 -12.04 37.78 -35.96
C PHE A 44 -12.14 38.37 -34.53
N THR A 45 -13.27 39.02 -34.22
CA THR A 45 -13.51 39.58 -32.89
C THR A 45 -13.78 38.47 -31.86
N ALA A 46 -13.43 38.69 -30.59
CA ALA A 46 -13.67 37.71 -29.52
C ALA A 46 -15.11 37.11 -29.47
N PRO A 47 -16.20 37.89 -29.66
CA PRO A 47 -17.56 37.32 -29.74
C PRO A 47 -17.75 36.29 -30.86
N ASN A 48 -17.13 36.51 -32.01
CA ASN A 48 -17.22 35.63 -33.19
C ASN A 48 -16.53 34.29 -32.91
N ILE A 49 -15.38 34.33 -32.24
CA ILE A 49 -14.65 33.13 -31.83
C ILE A 49 -15.45 32.37 -30.75
N LEU A 50 -16.02 33.07 -29.76
CA LEU A 50 -16.89 32.47 -28.74
C LEU A 50 -18.12 31.79 -29.33
N GLU A 51 -18.74 32.38 -30.35
CA GLU A 51 -19.86 31.76 -31.08
C GLU A 51 -19.40 30.49 -31.82
N SER A 52 -18.22 30.54 -32.45
CA SER A 52 -17.65 29.38 -33.16
C SER A 52 -17.32 28.22 -32.21
N ILE A 53 -16.80 28.51 -31.00
CA ILE A 53 -16.52 27.51 -29.96
C ILE A 53 -17.80 26.74 -29.55
N LYS A 54 -18.97 27.38 -29.60
CA LYS A 54 -20.26 26.71 -29.27
C LYS A 54 -20.72 25.73 -30.36
N ILE A 55 -20.28 25.92 -31.61
CA ILE A 55 -20.76 25.17 -32.78
C ILE A 55 -19.83 23.99 -33.10
N VAL A 56 -18.52 24.14 -32.87
CA VAL A 56 -17.52 23.11 -33.17
C VAL A 56 -17.71 21.87 -32.30
N GLN A 57 -17.87 20.71 -32.95
CA GLN A 57 -18.00 19.41 -32.29
C GLN A 57 -16.63 18.76 -31.95
N SER A 58 -15.59 19.05 -32.73
CA SER A 58 -14.25 18.49 -32.51
C SER A 58 -13.55 19.15 -31.32
N LEU A 59 -13.25 18.38 -30.27
CA LEU A 59 -12.54 18.87 -29.08
C LEU A 59 -11.16 19.51 -29.39
N LYS A 60 -10.40 18.93 -30.33
CA LYS A 60 -9.06 19.47 -30.72
C LYS A 60 -9.14 20.84 -31.39
N VAL A 61 -9.95 20.99 -32.44
CA VAL A 61 -10.20 22.30 -33.08
C VAL A 61 -10.81 23.31 -32.11
N LYS A 62 -11.74 22.87 -31.25
CA LYS A 62 -12.32 23.71 -30.19
C LYS A 62 -11.24 24.23 -29.24
N SER A 63 -10.27 23.39 -28.88
CA SER A 63 -9.13 23.76 -28.04
C SER A 63 -8.23 24.78 -28.71
N LEU A 64 -7.95 24.63 -30.02
CA LEU A 64 -7.18 25.61 -30.78
C LEU A 64 -7.85 26.99 -30.81
N LEU A 65 -9.17 27.04 -30.95
CA LEU A 65 -9.94 28.29 -30.88
C LEU A 65 -9.87 28.93 -29.49
N ILE A 66 -10.01 28.13 -28.44
CA ILE A 66 -9.90 28.61 -27.05
C ILE A 66 -8.47 29.12 -26.79
N ILE A 67 -7.43 28.38 -27.16
CA ILE A 67 -6.03 28.80 -27.01
C ILE A 67 -5.79 30.13 -27.73
N HIS A 68 -6.26 30.26 -28.99
CA HIS A 68 -6.12 31.51 -29.73
C HIS A 68 -6.83 32.68 -29.02
N LEU A 69 -8.02 32.47 -28.47
CA LEU A 69 -8.74 33.49 -27.71
C LEU A 69 -8.00 33.89 -26.43
N LEU A 70 -7.44 32.92 -25.71
CA LEU A 70 -6.68 33.13 -24.47
C LEU A 70 -5.31 33.80 -24.70
N SER A 71 -4.79 33.78 -25.92
CA SER A 71 -3.62 34.54 -26.34
C SER A 71 -3.91 36.03 -26.61
N GLN A 72 -5.18 36.45 -26.67
CA GLN A 72 -5.54 37.83 -26.98
C GLN A 72 -5.63 38.68 -25.71
N LYS A 73 -4.66 39.57 -25.50
CA LYS A 73 -4.67 40.53 -24.38
C LYS A 73 -5.94 41.38 -24.30
N GLU A 74 -6.46 41.79 -25.46
CA GLU A 74 -7.69 42.58 -25.55
C GLU A 74 -8.89 41.81 -25.00
N PHE A 75 -9.01 40.52 -25.32
CA PHE A 75 -10.09 39.71 -24.79
C PHE A 75 -10.06 39.68 -23.26
N LEU A 76 -8.91 39.42 -22.65
CA LEU A 76 -8.78 39.34 -21.20
C LEU A 76 -9.03 40.68 -20.48
N SER A 77 -8.72 41.81 -21.10
CA SER A 77 -8.99 43.12 -20.50
C SER A 77 -10.48 43.50 -20.53
N TYR A 78 -11.25 42.95 -21.48
CA TYR A 78 -12.70 43.17 -21.58
C TYR A 78 -13.55 42.19 -20.78
N LEU A 79 -12.95 41.20 -20.11
CA LEU A 79 -13.69 40.25 -19.28
C LEU A 79 -14.19 40.89 -17.98
N ARG A 80 -15.42 40.54 -17.58
CA ARG A 80 -16.00 40.92 -16.28
C ARG A 80 -15.33 40.16 -15.14
N GLY A 81 -15.09 40.84 -14.02
CA GLY A 81 -14.47 40.28 -12.80
C GLY A 81 -12.96 40.46 -12.75
N ASP A 82 -12.38 40.24 -11.57
CA ASP A 82 -10.96 40.47 -11.32
C ASP A 82 -10.07 39.36 -11.92
N SER A 83 -8.95 39.79 -12.51
CA SER A 83 -7.91 38.88 -13.01
C SER A 83 -7.38 37.99 -11.89
N LEU A 84 -7.09 36.73 -12.20
CA LEU A 84 -6.46 35.80 -11.27
C LEU A 84 -5.09 36.32 -10.78
N LEU A 85 -4.35 37.05 -11.64
CA LEU A 85 -3.03 37.58 -11.31
C LEU A 85 -3.07 38.59 -10.15
N ASN A 86 -4.13 39.38 -10.06
CA ASN A 86 -4.30 40.37 -8.99
C ASN A 86 -4.56 39.71 -7.62
N ARG A 87 -4.97 38.44 -7.62
CA ARG A 87 -5.34 37.68 -6.42
C ARG A 87 -4.21 36.82 -5.87
N LEU A 88 -3.10 36.69 -6.60
CA LEU A 88 -1.94 35.88 -6.19
C LEU A 88 -1.33 36.30 -4.84
N THR A 89 -1.60 37.51 -4.36
CA THR A 89 -1.11 38.04 -3.08
C THR A 89 -2.13 37.99 -1.95
N GLN A 90 -3.39 37.65 -2.24
CA GLN A 90 -4.45 37.61 -1.23
C GLN A 90 -4.53 36.19 -0.64
N GLN A 91 -4.44 36.09 0.69
CA GLN A 91 -4.68 34.84 1.43
C GLN A 91 -6.18 34.59 1.72
N ASP A 92 -7.05 35.50 1.26
CA ASP A 92 -8.48 35.51 1.52
C ASP A 92 -9.23 34.40 0.76
N HIS A 93 -10.56 34.38 0.93
CA HIS A 93 -11.47 33.39 0.35
C HIS A 93 -11.18 33.17 -1.13
N HIS A 94 -10.99 31.89 -1.48
CA HIS A 94 -10.74 31.47 -2.85
C HIS A 94 -11.95 31.78 -3.74
N ILE A 95 -11.68 32.34 -4.92
CA ILE A 95 -12.71 32.64 -5.92
C ILE A 95 -12.28 31.95 -7.24
N PRO A 96 -13.18 31.22 -7.92
CA PRO A 96 -12.84 30.58 -9.19
C PRO A 96 -12.32 31.54 -10.26
N SER A 97 -11.50 31.03 -11.19
CA SER A 97 -11.07 31.85 -12.32
C SER A 97 -12.23 32.10 -13.26
N ARG A 98 -12.41 33.36 -13.69
CA ARG A 98 -13.36 33.74 -14.75
C ARG A 98 -13.10 33.03 -16.09
N LEU A 99 -11.95 32.38 -16.24
CA LEU A 99 -11.57 31.59 -17.42
C LEU A 99 -11.87 30.10 -17.28
N ASN A 100 -12.25 29.59 -16.11
CA ASN A 100 -12.39 28.15 -15.82
C ASN A 100 -13.26 27.43 -16.85
N ILE A 101 -14.43 27.97 -17.19
CA ILE A 101 -15.34 27.34 -18.15
C ILE A 101 -14.73 27.13 -19.54
N LEU A 102 -13.86 28.05 -20.00
CA LEU A 102 -13.14 27.92 -21.26
C LEU A 102 -11.98 26.94 -21.12
N VAL A 103 -11.19 27.10 -20.05
CA VAL A 103 -10.05 26.24 -19.75
C VAL A 103 -10.48 24.78 -19.61
N HIS A 104 -11.60 24.49 -18.93
CA HIS A 104 -12.15 23.14 -18.68
C HIS A 104 -12.59 22.40 -19.95
N GLN A 105 -12.64 23.09 -21.10
CA GLN A 105 -12.98 22.50 -22.40
C GLN A 105 -11.74 22.20 -23.26
N LEU A 106 -10.54 22.48 -22.75
CA LEU A 106 -9.29 22.24 -23.47
C LEU A 106 -8.94 20.74 -23.48
N ASP A 107 -8.47 20.28 -24.63
CA ASP A 107 -7.74 19.04 -24.77
C ASP A 107 -6.24 19.33 -24.60
N LEU A 108 -5.66 18.92 -23.48
CA LEU A 108 -4.25 19.19 -23.16
C LEU A 108 -3.25 18.49 -24.08
N GLU A 109 -3.67 17.47 -24.85
CA GLU A 109 -2.81 16.92 -25.91
C GLU A 109 -2.48 17.96 -26.99
N THR A 110 -3.40 18.91 -27.22
CA THR A 110 -3.20 19.98 -28.20
C THR A 110 -2.33 21.12 -27.66
N LEU A 111 -2.18 21.23 -26.34
CA LEU A 111 -1.45 22.30 -25.69
C LEU A 111 0.07 22.05 -25.71
N SER A 112 0.71 22.36 -26.84
CA SER A 112 2.17 22.29 -26.98
C SER A 112 2.88 23.43 -26.23
N THR A 113 4.16 23.24 -25.88
CA THR A 113 4.97 24.29 -25.24
C THR A 113 5.09 25.56 -26.09
N GLN A 114 5.02 25.43 -27.42
CA GLN A 114 5.02 26.57 -28.35
C GLN A 114 3.72 27.38 -28.25
N LEU A 115 2.58 26.71 -28.12
CA LEU A 115 1.29 27.37 -27.93
C LEU A 115 1.19 28.00 -26.55
N ILE A 116 1.73 27.36 -25.52
CA ILE A 116 1.83 27.94 -24.17
C ILE A 116 2.62 29.25 -24.21
N GLY A 117 3.70 29.31 -25.01
CA GLY A 117 4.49 30.53 -25.22
C GLY A 117 3.75 31.71 -25.86
N LYS A 118 2.55 31.49 -26.41
CA LYS A 118 1.69 32.55 -26.96
C LYS A 118 0.59 32.97 -25.98
N LEU A 119 0.41 32.30 -24.85
CA LEU A 119 -0.67 32.60 -23.92
C LEU A 119 -0.34 33.83 -23.08
N GLU A 120 -1.37 34.59 -22.72
CA GLU A 120 -1.22 35.63 -21.72
C GLU A 120 -1.04 35.01 -20.31
N PRO A 121 -0.32 35.68 -19.39
CA PRO A 121 0.02 35.09 -18.09
C PRO A 121 -1.20 34.67 -17.24
N GLU A 122 -2.31 35.41 -17.30
CA GLU A 122 -3.56 35.05 -16.58
C GLU A 122 -4.13 33.72 -17.07
N ALA A 123 -4.09 33.49 -18.39
CA ALA A 123 -4.55 32.24 -18.98
C ALA A 123 -3.64 31.07 -18.61
N ALA A 124 -2.32 31.30 -18.61
CA ALA A 124 -1.35 30.28 -18.21
C ALA A 124 -1.56 29.82 -16.76
N VAL A 125 -1.76 30.76 -15.82
CA VAL A 125 -2.06 30.42 -14.42
C VAL A 125 -3.42 29.74 -14.29
N SER A 126 -4.44 30.19 -15.04
CA SER A 126 -5.76 29.54 -15.02
C SER A 126 -5.72 28.09 -15.52
N ILE A 127 -4.89 27.78 -16.52
CA ILE A 127 -4.66 26.40 -16.97
C ILE A 127 -3.95 25.58 -15.90
N LEU A 128 -2.94 26.16 -15.23
CA LEU A 128 -2.22 25.50 -14.13
C LEU A 128 -3.15 25.16 -12.94
N CYS A 129 -4.17 25.98 -12.71
CA CYS A 129 -5.18 25.82 -11.65
C CYS A 129 -6.38 24.96 -12.06
N SER A 130 -6.38 24.36 -13.26
CA SER A 130 -7.55 23.64 -13.77
C SER A 130 -7.64 22.20 -13.21
N ILE A 131 -8.57 22.00 -12.27
CA ILE A 131 -8.78 20.71 -11.58
C ILE A 131 -9.01 19.52 -12.53
N PRO A 132 -9.85 19.62 -13.59
CA PRO A 132 -10.04 18.50 -14.52
C PRO A 132 -8.75 18.03 -15.21
N HIS A 133 -7.75 18.91 -15.28
CA HIS A 133 -6.55 18.74 -16.07
C HIS A 133 -5.31 18.30 -15.27
N PHE A 134 -5.37 18.28 -13.93
CA PHE A 134 -4.20 18.00 -13.10
C PHE A 134 -3.50 16.67 -13.43
N HIS A 135 -4.25 15.64 -13.78
CA HIS A 135 -3.71 14.31 -14.11
C HIS A 135 -3.11 14.22 -15.53
N GLN A 136 -3.33 15.23 -16.39
CA GLN A 136 -2.90 15.24 -17.79
C GLN A 136 -1.71 16.18 -18.04
N LEU A 137 -1.54 17.20 -17.19
CA LEU A 137 -0.46 18.17 -17.31
C LEU A 137 0.91 17.51 -17.13
N THR A 138 1.73 17.57 -18.18
CA THR A 138 3.10 17.06 -18.12
C THR A 138 4.05 18.04 -17.43
N LYS A 139 5.17 17.54 -16.90
CA LYS A 139 6.25 18.36 -16.34
C LYS A 139 6.67 19.52 -17.26
N LYS A 140 6.84 19.26 -18.56
CA LYS A 140 7.26 20.28 -19.55
C LYS A 140 6.21 21.36 -19.76
N GLN A 141 4.92 20.99 -19.75
CA GLN A 141 3.83 21.95 -19.87
C GLN A 141 3.75 22.83 -18.61
N ILE A 142 3.86 22.24 -17.41
CA ILE A 142 3.86 23.01 -16.16
C ILE A 142 5.03 23.99 -16.10
N GLU A 143 6.24 23.56 -16.49
CA GLU A 143 7.41 24.43 -16.59
C GLU A 143 7.13 25.61 -17.54
N ALA A 144 6.61 25.35 -18.75
CA ALA A 144 6.27 26.38 -19.72
C ALA A 144 5.16 27.34 -19.24
N LEU A 145 4.15 26.84 -18.51
CA LEU A 145 3.04 27.64 -17.96
C LEU A 145 3.55 28.60 -16.87
N ILE A 146 4.40 28.12 -15.97
CA ILE A 146 5.03 28.95 -14.93
C ILE A 146 5.97 29.97 -15.57
N GLU A 147 6.64 29.60 -16.66
CA GLU A 147 7.57 30.49 -17.35
C GLU A 147 6.91 31.70 -18.03
N GLN A 148 5.62 31.62 -18.37
CA GLN A 148 4.85 32.76 -18.89
C GLN A 148 4.72 33.89 -17.87
N CYS A 149 4.73 33.56 -16.58
CA CYS A 149 4.74 34.58 -15.54
C CYS A 149 6.15 35.18 -15.38
N PRO A 150 6.25 36.50 -15.18
CA PRO A 150 7.51 37.15 -14.87
C PRO A 150 8.21 36.47 -13.70
N LEU A 151 9.55 36.39 -13.75
CA LEU A 151 10.36 35.63 -12.77
C LEU A 151 10.00 35.98 -11.31
N TYR A 152 9.71 37.25 -11.04
CA TYR A 152 9.38 37.77 -9.71
C TYR A 152 7.98 37.39 -9.20
N GLU A 153 7.06 36.95 -10.09
CA GLU A 153 5.71 36.52 -9.71
C GLU A 153 5.59 35.01 -9.56
N ARG A 154 6.55 34.24 -10.08
CA ARG A 154 6.51 32.76 -10.05
C ARG A 154 6.37 32.19 -8.63
N HIS A 155 6.98 32.85 -7.64
CA HIS A 155 6.82 32.46 -6.25
C HIS A 155 5.38 32.66 -5.76
N LYS A 156 4.74 33.79 -6.12
CA LYS A 156 3.34 34.08 -5.75
C LYS A 156 2.38 33.08 -6.38
N VAL A 157 2.62 32.69 -7.64
CA VAL A 157 1.87 31.62 -8.32
C VAL A 157 1.99 30.29 -7.56
N LEU A 158 3.21 29.93 -7.16
CA LEU A 158 3.45 28.70 -6.39
C LEU A 158 2.74 28.73 -5.03
N THR A 159 2.90 29.81 -4.28
CA THR A 159 2.25 30.02 -2.99
C THR A 159 0.74 29.90 -3.13
N TYR A 160 0.14 30.66 -4.06
CA TYR A 160 -1.29 30.62 -4.33
C TYR A 160 -1.78 29.21 -4.69
N TRP A 161 -1.07 28.52 -5.58
CA TRP A 161 -1.43 27.15 -5.95
C TRP A 161 -1.39 26.19 -4.76
N LEU A 162 -0.35 26.28 -3.92
CA LEU A 162 -0.22 25.42 -2.73
C LEU A 162 -1.31 25.70 -1.69
N TYR A 163 -1.72 26.95 -1.48
CA TYR A 163 -2.76 27.29 -0.51
C TYR A 163 -4.17 26.86 -0.94
N HIS A 164 -4.50 26.99 -2.23
CA HIS A 164 -5.87 26.81 -2.70
C HIS A 164 -6.13 25.51 -3.48
N PHE A 165 -5.11 24.92 -4.11
CA PHE A 165 -5.28 23.78 -5.02
C PHE A 165 -4.61 22.48 -4.56
N SER A 166 -3.73 22.51 -3.56
CA SER A 166 -2.98 21.32 -3.13
C SER A 166 -3.83 20.19 -2.54
N SER A 167 -5.03 20.51 -2.05
CA SER A 167 -6.02 19.56 -1.50
C SER A 167 -7.13 19.18 -2.49
N MET A 168 -7.06 19.68 -3.73
CA MET A 168 -8.05 19.37 -4.76
C MET A 168 -7.85 17.95 -5.33
N PRO A 169 -8.89 17.33 -5.91
CA PRO A 169 -8.78 16.02 -6.55
C PRO A 169 -7.67 15.99 -7.61
N ASN A 170 -6.85 14.93 -7.63
CA ASN A 170 -5.72 14.75 -8.56
C ASN A 170 -4.59 15.79 -8.44
N ALA A 171 -4.59 16.68 -7.45
CA ALA A 171 -3.56 17.71 -7.29
C ALA A 171 -2.15 17.14 -7.07
N HIS A 172 -2.04 15.91 -6.55
CA HIS A 172 -0.76 15.23 -6.32
C HIS A 172 0.10 15.09 -7.59
N TYR A 173 -0.50 15.02 -8.79
CA TYR A 173 0.23 15.00 -10.06
C TYR A 173 0.98 16.32 -10.31
N VAL A 174 0.28 17.44 -10.21
CA VAL A 174 0.88 18.78 -10.38
C VAL A 174 1.88 19.05 -9.27
N LEU A 175 1.55 18.71 -8.01
CA LEU A 175 2.47 18.87 -6.88
C LEU A 175 3.78 18.08 -7.07
N ALA A 176 3.72 16.85 -7.60
CA ALA A 176 4.91 16.08 -7.92
C ALA A 176 5.77 16.75 -9.00
N HIS A 177 5.14 17.37 -10.01
CA HIS A 177 5.86 18.14 -11.01
C HIS A 177 6.46 19.43 -10.44
N LEU A 178 5.71 20.17 -9.61
CA LEU A 178 6.19 21.38 -8.92
C LEU A 178 7.37 21.07 -7.99
N MET A 179 7.32 19.98 -7.23
CA MET A 179 8.43 19.53 -6.39
C MET A 179 9.69 19.22 -7.19
N ASN A 180 9.55 18.72 -8.42
CA ASN A 180 10.67 18.44 -9.31
C ASN A 180 11.22 19.68 -10.03
N ILE A 181 10.45 20.78 -10.12
CA ILE A 181 10.84 22.04 -10.78
C ILE A 181 11.40 23.02 -9.74
N ALA A 182 10.72 23.15 -8.59
CA ALA A 182 10.95 24.18 -7.57
C ALA A 182 10.91 23.61 -6.15
N GLY A 183 11.46 22.41 -5.93
CA GLY A 183 11.44 21.69 -4.65
C GLY A 183 11.79 22.54 -3.42
N PRO A 184 12.90 23.30 -3.40
CA PRO A 184 13.24 24.16 -2.26
C PRO A 184 12.14 25.16 -1.91
N ASN A 185 11.53 25.79 -2.92
CA ASN A 185 10.49 26.79 -2.71
C ASN A 185 9.19 26.19 -2.20
N VAL A 186 8.82 24.99 -2.68
CA VAL A 186 7.65 24.27 -2.16
C VAL A 186 7.87 23.95 -0.68
N ILE A 187 9.06 23.49 -0.32
CA ILE A 187 9.40 23.16 1.06
C ILE A 187 9.40 24.40 1.96
N ASP A 188 9.94 25.52 1.49
CA ASP A 188 9.93 26.78 2.23
C ASP A 188 8.50 27.31 2.42
N GLU A 189 7.60 27.16 1.45
CA GLU A 189 6.19 27.51 1.61
C GLU A 189 5.45 26.59 2.58
N LEU A 190 5.69 25.27 2.51
CA LEU A 190 5.15 24.31 3.50
C LEU A 190 5.62 24.61 4.93
N SER A 191 6.76 25.30 5.10
CA SER A 191 7.24 25.72 6.42
C SER A 191 6.38 26.83 7.03
N LYS A 192 5.75 27.68 6.20
CA LYS A 192 4.95 28.85 6.61
C LYS A 192 3.46 28.55 6.79
N MET A 193 2.99 27.42 6.27
CA MET A 193 1.59 27.01 6.30
C MET A 193 1.09 26.59 7.69
N GLU A 194 -0.23 26.69 7.88
CA GLU A 194 -0.91 26.18 9.07
C GLU A 194 -0.74 24.66 9.23
N SER A 195 -0.72 24.19 10.49
CA SER A 195 -0.45 22.79 10.81
C SER A 195 -1.40 21.80 10.13
N ASN A 196 -2.69 22.13 10.00
CA ASN A 196 -3.68 21.21 9.44
C ASN A 196 -3.53 21.08 7.92
N GLN A 197 -3.44 22.20 7.20
CA GLN A 197 -3.22 22.19 5.75
C GLN A 197 -1.89 21.54 5.39
N LYS A 198 -0.83 21.86 6.14
CA LYS A 198 0.48 21.23 5.99
C LYS A 198 0.40 19.72 6.13
N GLU A 199 -0.26 19.22 7.17
CA GLU A 199 -0.39 17.77 7.41
C GLU A 199 -1.11 17.07 6.24
N LEU A 200 -2.17 17.66 5.70
CA LEU A 200 -2.89 17.12 4.54
C LEU A 200 -1.98 17.00 3.31
N ILE A 201 -1.19 18.04 3.02
CA ILE A 201 -0.25 18.00 1.89
C ILE A 201 0.85 16.95 2.13
N LEU A 202 1.37 16.84 3.35
CA LEU A 202 2.38 15.83 3.69
C LEU A 202 1.84 14.41 3.52
N ILE A 203 0.62 14.14 4.00
CA ILE A 203 -0.05 12.84 3.83
C ILE A 203 -0.24 12.53 2.34
N ASN A 204 -0.74 13.49 1.56
CA ASN A 204 -0.93 13.33 0.11
C ASN A 204 0.40 13.02 -0.61
N ILE A 205 1.50 13.67 -0.23
CA ILE A 205 2.84 13.35 -0.75
C ILE A 205 3.25 11.92 -0.35
N ILE A 206 3.00 11.51 0.90
CA ILE A 206 3.35 10.17 1.42
C ILE A 206 2.56 9.07 0.69
N GLU A 207 1.26 9.26 0.45
CA GLU A 207 0.40 8.32 -0.28
C GLU A 207 0.84 8.13 -1.74
N HIS A 208 1.44 9.18 -2.31
CA HIS A 208 1.85 9.22 -3.70
C HIS A 208 3.37 9.26 -3.91
N LEU A 209 4.20 8.83 -2.93
CA LEU A 209 5.68 8.91 -3.00
C LEU A 209 6.26 8.35 -4.30
N GLY A 210 5.60 7.37 -4.92
CA GLY A 210 6.03 6.81 -6.19
C GLY A 210 6.04 7.78 -7.37
N LEU A 211 5.34 8.92 -7.28
CA LEU A 211 5.39 10.02 -8.26
C LEU A 211 6.53 11.01 -7.98
N PHE A 212 7.05 11.02 -6.75
CA PHE A 212 8.07 11.96 -6.29
C PHE A 212 9.47 11.34 -6.42
N ASN A 213 10.03 11.39 -7.62
CA ASN A 213 11.33 10.77 -7.93
C ASN A 213 12.50 11.31 -7.09
N ASN A 214 12.46 12.59 -6.69
CA ASN A 214 13.50 13.27 -5.90
C ASN A 214 12.88 14.05 -4.75
N ILE A 215 12.79 13.45 -3.57
CA ILE A 215 12.32 14.13 -2.37
C ILE A 215 13.49 14.88 -1.72
N PRO A 216 13.42 16.21 -1.56
CA PRO A 216 14.46 16.97 -0.88
C PRO A 216 14.66 16.47 0.55
N ILE A 217 15.92 16.39 1.02
CA ILE A 217 16.24 15.94 2.39
C ILE A 217 15.55 16.81 3.45
N LYS A 218 15.31 18.09 3.15
CA LYS A 218 14.55 19.02 4.01
C LYS A 218 13.09 18.60 4.20
N PHE A 219 12.48 17.86 3.26
CA PHE A 219 11.11 17.33 3.42
C PHE A 219 10.95 16.49 4.69
N LEU A 220 11.97 15.68 5.01
CA LEU A 220 12.00 14.87 6.23
C LEU A 220 12.07 15.69 7.52
N GLU A 221 12.37 16.99 7.46
CA GLU A 221 12.31 17.84 8.66
C GLU A 221 10.86 18.12 9.04
N TYR A 222 9.97 18.21 8.04
CA TYR A 222 8.55 18.46 8.21
C TYR A 222 7.73 17.17 8.36
N ALA A 223 8.05 16.15 7.56
CA ALA A 223 7.40 14.84 7.60
C ALA A 223 8.09 13.90 8.59
N ASN A 224 8.25 14.36 9.84
CA ASN A 224 9.09 13.73 10.86
C ASN A 224 8.27 13.09 12.00
N LYS A 225 7.00 12.75 11.75
CA LYS A 225 6.11 12.14 12.74
C LYS A 225 6.11 10.62 12.62
N GLU A 226 5.85 9.94 13.72
CA GLU A 226 5.67 8.48 13.72
C GLU A 226 4.47 8.05 12.87
N SER A 227 3.39 8.83 12.85
CA SER A 227 2.23 8.59 12.00
C SER A 227 2.58 8.52 10.51
N HIS A 228 3.53 9.35 10.05
CA HIS A 228 4.03 9.34 8.68
C HIS A 228 4.81 8.06 8.37
N LEU A 229 5.61 7.60 9.32
CA LEU A 229 6.33 6.33 9.21
C LEU A 229 5.34 5.16 9.12
N ILE A 230 4.36 5.10 10.03
CA ILE A 230 3.32 4.08 10.06
C ILE A 230 2.59 4.01 8.70
N LEU A 231 2.14 5.15 8.18
CA LEU A 231 1.46 5.23 6.89
C LEU A 231 2.33 4.70 5.74
N ALA A 232 3.58 5.17 5.65
CA ALA A 232 4.50 4.75 4.61
C ALA A 232 4.80 3.24 4.66
N ILE A 233 4.98 2.67 5.86
CA ILE A 233 5.21 1.22 6.02
C ILE A 233 3.96 0.43 5.62
N ARG A 234 2.76 0.86 6.04
CA ARG A 234 1.49 0.23 5.67
C ARG A 234 1.29 0.21 4.14
N LEU A 235 1.57 1.32 3.45
CA LEU A 235 1.49 1.40 1.99
C LEU A 235 2.51 0.46 1.32
N TYR A 236 3.75 0.44 1.80
CA TYR A 236 4.79 -0.45 1.28
C TYR A 236 4.41 -1.93 1.44
N LEU A 237 3.93 -2.35 2.63
CA LEU A 237 3.54 -3.73 2.91
C LEU A 237 2.32 -4.19 2.09
N ASN A 238 1.45 -3.28 1.66
CA ASN A 238 0.26 -3.56 0.85
C ASN A 238 0.48 -3.47 -0.67
N GLY A 239 1.72 -3.38 -1.13
CA GLY A 239 2.07 -3.56 -2.56
C GLY A 239 2.65 -2.34 -3.25
N HIS A 240 2.82 -1.21 -2.55
CA HIS A 240 3.53 -0.04 -3.08
C HIS A 240 5.06 -0.24 -3.04
N TYR A 241 5.55 -1.32 -3.64
CA TYR A 241 6.98 -1.65 -3.66
C TYR A 241 7.74 -0.68 -4.60
N ASN A 242 8.16 0.47 -4.07
CA ASN A 242 8.96 1.46 -4.78
C ASN A 242 10.18 1.87 -3.95
N LYS A 243 11.31 2.14 -4.65
CA LYS A 243 12.53 2.69 -4.08
C LYS A 243 12.28 3.98 -3.29
N ALA A 244 11.35 4.83 -3.72
CA ALA A 244 10.98 6.06 -3.01
C ALA A 244 10.45 5.78 -1.59
N TYR A 245 9.52 4.82 -1.44
CA TYR A 245 9.01 4.39 -0.14
C TYR A 245 10.11 3.79 0.73
N ALA A 246 10.91 2.87 0.17
CA ALA A 246 11.99 2.24 0.92
C ALA A 246 13.03 3.26 1.41
N SER A 247 13.38 4.24 0.58
CA SER A 247 14.29 5.33 0.94
C SER A 247 13.71 6.22 2.04
N TYR A 248 12.46 6.65 1.89
CA TYR A 248 11.76 7.48 2.88
C TYR A 248 11.66 6.80 4.25
N ILE A 249 11.20 5.54 4.28
CA ILE A 249 11.08 4.75 5.52
C ILE A 249 12.44 4.60 6.21
N ASN A 250 13.50 4.22 5.48
CA ASN A 250 14.84 4.08 6.06
C ASN A 250 15.37 5.41 6.65
N GLN A 251 15.18 6.52 5.93
CA GLN A 251 15.67 7.83 6.37
C GLN A 251 14.88 8.36 7.57
N LEU A 252 13.55 8.26 7.55
CA LEU A 252 12.69 8.71 8.64
C LEU A 252 12.91 7.88 9.91
N ALA A 253 12.92 6.55 9.79
CA ALA A 253 13.14 5.66 10.93
C ALA A 253 14.52 5.89 11.54
N LYS A 254 15.57 6.09 10.72
CA LYS A 254 16.91 6.46 11.21
C LYS A 254 16.88 7.76 11.99
N ARG A 255 16.24 8.81 11.49
CA ARG A 255 16.14 10.10 12.20
C ARG A 255 15.39 9.99 13.53
N LEU A 256 14.30 9.24 13.57
CA LEU A 256 13.54 9.01 14.80
C LEU A 256 14.36 8.22 15.83
N LEU A 257 15.11 7.20 15.39
CA LEU A 257 16.04 6.45 16.24
C LEU A 257 17.20 7.31 16.76
N ASP A 258 17.83 8.12 15.90
CA ASP A 258 18.94 9.01 16.27
C ASP A 258 18.49 10.08 17.29
N LYS A 259 17.20 10.42 17.33
CA LYS A 259 16.57 11.30 18.32
C LYS A 259 16.09 10.58 19.60
N ASN A 260 16.32 9.27 19.73
CA ASN A 260 15.80 8.44 20.82
C ASN A 260 14.26 8.53 20.97
N HIS A 261 13.52 8.62 19.86
CA HIS A 261 12.05 8.65 19.88
C HIS A 261 11.47 7.37 20.50
N SER A 262 10.41 7.51 21.30
CA SER A 262 9.70 6.38 21.89
C SER A 262 8.61 5.88 20.93
N PHE A 263 8.92 4.82 20.19
CA PHE A 263 7.98 4.21 19.24
C PHE A 263 6.79 3.55 19.93
N SER A 264 5.60 3.71 19.35
CA SER A 264 4.40 2.97 19.71
C SER A 264 4.51 1.47 19.36
N LEU A 265 3.65 0.65 19.98
CA LEU A 265 3.59 -0.79 19.68
C LEU A 265 3.29 -1.06 18.20
N GLU A 266 2.43 -0.24 17.59
CA GLU A 266 2.05 -0.38 16.18
C GLU A 266 3.25 -0.15 15.26
N ALA A 267 4.03 0.91 15.50
CA ALA A 267 5.23 1.17 14.70
C ALA A 267 6.27 0.05 14.87
N ILE A 268 6.44 -0.48 16.09
CA ILE A 268 7.38 -1.59 16.34
C ILE A 268 6.92 -2.86 15.60
N GLU A 269 5.62 -3.16 15.60
CA GLU A 269 5.05 -4.28 14.86
C GLU A 269 5.28 -4.14 13.35
N LEU A 270 5.01 -2.96 12.80
CA LEU A 270 5.23 -2.68 11.38
C LEU A 270 6.71 -2.74 10.99
N LEU A 271 7.62 -2.23 11.84
CA LEU A 271 9.07 -2.37 11.65
C LEU A 271 9.49 -3.83 11.69
N PHE A 272 8.94 -4.64 12.60
CA PHE A 272 9.18 -6.08 12.63
C PHE A 272 8.70 -6.77 11.33
N PHE A 273 7.57 -6.33 10.77
CA PHE A 273 7.06 -6.84 9.51
C PHE A 273 7.87 -6.45 8.27
N LEU A 274 8.76 -5.45 8.37
CA LEU A 274 9.69 -5.09 7.30
C LEU A 274 10.99 -5.90 7.32
N ASN A 275 11.30 -6.59 8.42
CA ASN A 275 12.59 -7.28 8.59
C ASN A 275 12.81 -8.44 7.61
N ASP A 276 11.75 -8.96 6.97
CA ASP A 276 11.86 -9.99 5.92
C ASP A 276 12.34 -9.40 4.58
N LYS A 277 12.27 -8.07 4.40
CA LYS A 277 12.55 -7.42 3.13
C LYS A 277 14.01 -6.96 3.05
N LEU A 278 14.65 -7.27 1.93
CA LEU A 278 16.08 -6.97 1.69
C LEU A 278 16.40 -5.47 1.83
N ALA A 279 15.48 -4.59 1.39
CA ALA A 279 15.64 -3.13 1.41
C ALA A 279 15.77 -2.53 2.82
N PHE A 280 15.42 -3.28 3.87
CA PHE A 280 15.43 -2.80 5.26
C PHE A 280 16.40 -3.58 6.16
N LYS A 281 17.34 -4.35 5.60
CA LYS A 281 18.33 -5.11 6.39
C LYS A 281 19.13 -4.24 7.38
N GLU A 282 19.53 -3.04 6.99
CA GLU A 282 20.24 -2.14 7.89
C GLU A 282 19.33 -1.60 8.99
N LEU A 283 18.10 -1.23 8.63
CA LEU A 283 17.10 -0.77 9.58
C LEU A 283 16.77 -1.88 10.60
N ALA A 284 16.60 -3.12 10.14
CA ALA A 284 16.35 -4.29 10.98
C ALA A 284 17.44 -4.49 12.05
N LYS A 285 18.71 -4.24 11.72
CA LYS A 285 19.81 -4.28 12.70
C LYS A 285 19.70 -3.17 13.74
N ARG A 286 19.32 -1.96 13.33
CA ARG A 286 19.19 -0.78 14.21
C ARG A 286 17.97 -0.88 15.12
N THR A 287 16.86 -1.45 14.64
CA THR A 287 15.60 -1.63 15.39
C THR A 287 15.51 -2.96 16.11
N ALA A 288 16.55 -3.80 16.02
CA ALA A 288 16.59 -5.13 16.62
C ALA A 288 16.28 -5.13 18.14
N PHE A 289 16.75 -4.13 18.90
CA PHE A 289 16.45 -4.07 20.34
C PHE A 289 14.95 -3.91 20.63
N LEU A 290 14.21 -3.15 19.80
CA LEU A 290 12.76 -2.97 19.90
C LEU A 290 12.02 -4.22 19.44
N THR A 291 12.40 -4.73 18.28
CA THR A 291 11.70 -5.86 17.64
C THR A 291 11.93 -7.18 18.40
N ASN A 292 13.12 -7.40 18.97
CA ASN A 292 13.38 -8.54 19.84
C ASN A 292 12.55 -8.48 21.13
N ARG A 293 12.44 -7.29 21.75
CA ARG A 293 11.59 -7.08 22.93
C ARG A 293 10.12 -7.32 22.61
N TYR A 294 9.65 -6.85 21.46
CA TYR A 294 8.29 -7.11 20.98
C TYR A 294 8.04 -8.62 20.77
N LEU A 295 8.98 -9.33 20.14
CA LEU A 295 8.89 -10.77 19.92
C LEU A 295 8.84 -11.54 21.25
N ARG A 296 9.69 -11.17 22.21
CA ARG A 296 9.71 -11.72 23.57
C ARG A 296 8.38 -11.50 24.29
N ASN A 297 7.87 -10.27 24.30
CA ASN A 297 6.62 -9.95 24.97
C ASN A 297 5.45 -10.75 24.39
N ASN A 298 5.38 -10.89 23.06
CA ASN A 298 4.36 -11.72 22.42
C ASN A 298 4.50 -13.20 22.75
N ALA A 299 5.73 -13.72 22.84
CA ALA A 299 5.98 -15.10 23.27
C ALA A 299 5.52 -15.34 24.71
N GLN A 300 5.83 -14.42 25.62
CA GLN A 300 5.43 -14.50 27.02
C GLN A 300 3.90 -14.42 27.19
N LEU A 301 3.23 -13.56 26.42
CA LEU A 301 1.77 -13.46 26.39
C LEU A 301 1.09 -14.62 25.65
N GLY A 302 1.85 -15.46 24.96
CA GLY A 302 1.33 -16.57 24.18
C GLY A 302 0.67 -16.19 22.87
N ASN A 303 0.90 -14.96 22.39
CA ASN A 303 0.28 -14.44 21.18
C ASN A 303 0.95 -14.99 19.92
N VAL A 304 0.31 -15.97 19.27
CA VAL A 304 0.79 -16.56 18.01
C VAL A 304 0.37 -15.78 16.77
N ALA A 305 -0.48 -14.75 16.91
CA ALA A 305 -1.04 -14.01 15.78
C ALA A 305 0.04 -13.35 14.89
N LEU A 306 1.20 -13.02 15.48
CA LEU A 306 2.33 -12.41 14.77
C LEU A 306 2.86 -13.26 13.60
N PHE A 307 2.63 -14.58 13.60
CA PHE A 307 3.04 -15.46 12.51
C PHE A 307 1.95 -15.70 11.47
N TYR A 308 0.78 -15.08 11.61
CA TYR A 308 -0.32 -15.19 10.67
C TYR A 308 -0.52 -13.90 9.89
N GLN A 309 -0.82 -14.03 8.60
CA GLN A 309 -1.30 -12.96 7.73
C GLN A 309 -2.51 -13.49 6.98
N ASN A 310 -3.65 -12.80 7.07
CA ASN A 310 -4.92 -13.21 6.48
C ASN A 310 -5.30 -14.67 6.82
N LYS A 311 -5.14 -15.05 8.10
CA LYS A 311 -5.37 -16.40 8.65
C LYS A 311 -4.48 -17.50 8.07
N ARG A 312 -3.34 -17.16 7.46
CA ARG A 312 -2.34 -18.10 6.95
C ARG A 312 -0.99 -17.88 7.60
N ILE A 313 -0.23 -18.94 7.77
CA ILE A 313 1.11 -18.86 8.33
C ILE A 313 2.06 -18.13 7.36
N ASN A 314 2.83 -17.17 7.88
CA ASN A 314 3.85 -16.44 7.14
C ASN A 314 5.24 -17.02 7.49
N ILE A 315 5.70 -17.94 6.64
CA ILE A 315 6.96 -18.67 6.85
C ILE A 315 8.18 -17.76 6.70
N GLN A 316 8.13 -16.76 5.81
CA GLN A 316 9.24 -15.81 5.65
C GLN A 316 9.52 -15.08 6.96
N ARG A 317 8.47 -14.66 7.67
CA ARG A 317 8.56 -14.02 9.00
C ARG A 317 9.12 -14.96 10.07
N MET A 318 8.77 -16.23 10.03
CA MET A 318 9.28 -17.24 10.96
C MET A 318 10.78 -17.51 10.78
N LEU A 319 11.26 -17.47 9.54
CA LEU A 319 12.65 -17.75 9.17
C LEU A 319 13.57 -16.51 9.24
N GLN A 320 13.02 -15.32 9.51
CA GLN A 320 13.80 -14.10 9.71
C GLN A 320 14.88 -14.33 10.79
N THR A 321 16.09 -13.83 10.55
CA THR A 321 17.19 -13.91 11.52
C THR A 321 17.01 -12.86 12.61
N VAL A 322 17.11 -13.27 13.87
CA VAL A 322 17.10 -12.38 15.04
C VAL A 322 18.51 -11.87 15.28
N TYR A 323 18.67 -10.56 15.40
CA TYR A 323 19.95 -9.95 15.77
C TYR A 323 20.13 -9.97 17.28
N LEU A 324 20.96 -10.89 17.78
CA LEU A 324 21.13 -11.14 19.22
C LEU A 324 21.96 -10.07 19.96
N ASN A 325 22.82 -9.33 19.25
CA ASN A 325 23.60 -8.22 19.79
C ASN A 325 23.19 -6.88 19.14
N PRO A 326 22.00 -6.34 19.46
CA PRO A 326 21.56 -5.09 18.88
C PRO A 326 22.38 -3.91 19.43
N THR A 327 22.72 -2.95 18.56
CA THR A 327 23.34 -1.70 19.00
C THR A 327 22.27 -0.77 19.55
N ILE A 328 22.30 -0.48 20.85
CA ILE A 328 21.33 0.43 21.49
C ILE A 328 21.76 1.89 21.23
N PRO A 329 20.92 2.73 20.60
CA PRO A 329 21.21 4.14 20.43
C PRO A 329 21.31 4.84 21.79
N GLY A 330 22.44 5.53 22.06
CA GLY A 330 22.64 6.34 23.27
C GLY A 330 22.91 5.58 24.58
N GLY A 331 22.95 4.25 24.59
CA GLY A 331 23.20 3.46 25.79
C GLY A 331 24.68 3.45 26.21
N SER A 332 24.97 3.78 27.48
CA SER A 332 26.24 3.42 28.10
C SER A 332 26.35 1.88 28.17
N LYS A 333 27.58 1.34 28.23
CA LYS A 333 27.81 -0.12 28.34
C LYS A 333 27.05 -0.78 29.52
N GLU A 334 26.64 -0.01 30.51
CA GLU A 334 25.87 -0.44 31.69
C GLU A 334 24.37 -0.62 31.41
N GLN A 335 23.75 0.16 30.51
CA GLN A 335 22.34 -0.06 30.09
C GLN A 335 22.18 -1.28 29.17
N ASN A 336 23.21 -1.60 28.39
CA ASN A 336 23.25 -2.84 27.61
C ASN A 336 23.30 -4.09 28.51
N GLN A 337 23.78 -3.97 29.74
CA GLN A 337 23.85 -5.07 30.70
C GLN A 337 22.52 -5.30 31.43
N SER A 338 21.71 -4.26 31.67
CA SER A 338 20.42 -4.39 32.36
C SER A 338 19.27 -4.89 31.49
N LEU A 339 19.34 -4.71 30.15
CA LEU A 339 18.39 -5.33 29.21
C LEU A 339 18.66 -6.82 28.96
N ASN A 340 19.91 -7.25 29.16
CA ASN A 340 20.36 -8.63 28.96
C ASN A 340 20.28 -9.51 30.21
N SER A 341 19.90 -8.98 31.38
CA SER A 341 19.96 -9.73 32.65
C SER A 341 18.90 -10.84 32.79
N ASP A 342 17.89 -10.87 31.90
CA ASP A 342 16.82 -11.88 31.86
C ASP A 342 16.88 -12.79 30.61
N GLU A 343 18.00 -12.80 29.89
CA GLU A 343 18.18 -13.66 28.71
C GLU A 343 18.26 -15.14 29.08
N ASN A 344 17.79 -16.02 28.18
CA ASN A 344 17.93 -17.46 28.40
C ASN A 344 19.41 -17.85 28.23
N PRO A 345 20.01 -18.67 29.13
CA PRO A 345 21.41 -19.11 29.04
C PRO A 345 21.81 -19.67 27.67
N PHE A 346 20.86 -20.26 26.93
CA PHE A 346 21.09 -20.72 25.57
C PHE A 346 21.34 -19.58 24.58
N ILE A 347 20.60 -18.48 24.68
CA ILE A 347 20.79 -17.30 23.84
C ILE A 347 22.14 -16.64 24.15
N GLU A 348 22.53 -16.57 25.42
CA GLU A 348 23.87 -16.12 25.81
C GLU A 348 24.98 -17.00 25.20
N GLY A 349 24.77 -18.32 25.17
CA GLY A 349 25.67 -19.27 24.51
C GLY A 349 25.76 -19.04 23.00
N LEU A 350 24.65 -18.75 22.33
CA LEU A 350 24.64 -18.41 20.90
C LEU A 350 25.38 -17.11 20.61
N ILE A 351 25.19 -16.10 21.47
CA ILE A 351 25.90 -14.81 21.40
C ILE A 351 27.41 -15.03 21.53
N LYS A 352 27.87 -15.85 22.49
CA LYS A 352 29.30 -16.14 22.69
C LYS A 352 29.97 -16.87 21.52
N HIS A 353 29.19 -17.59 20.71
CA HIS A 353 29.67 -18.39 19.59
C HIS A 353 29.34 -17.80 18.21
N ASP A 354 28.88 -16.54 18.15
CA ASP A 354 28.47 -15.85 16.93
C ASP A 354 27.49 -16.66 16.05
N LYS A 355 26.58 -17.41 16.70
CA LYS A 355 25.57 -18.20 16.01
C LYS A 355 24.28 -17.40 15.86
N SER A 356 23.63 -17.57 14.71
CA SER A 356 22.32 -16.96 14.43
C SER A 356 21.18 -17.86 14.90
N ILE A 357 20.04 -17.23 15.19
CA ILE A 357 18.78 -17.89 15.52
C ILE A 357 17.67 -17.26 14.66
N ASN A 358 16.68 -18.06 14.26
CA ASN A 358 15.51 -17.54 13.57
C ASN A 358 14.42 -17.06 14.54
N CYS A 359 13.50 -16.23 14.05
CA CYS A 359 12.41 -15.66 14.85
C CYS A 359 11.53 -16.73 15.49
N PHE A 360 11.28 -17.84 14.78
CA PHE A 360 10.45 -18.90 15.32
C PHE A 360 11.10 -19.64 16.49
N GLU A 361 12.36 -20.04 16.37
CA GLU A 361 13.14 -20.67 17.44
C GLU A 361 13.26 -19.75 18.65
N TYR A 362 13.55 -18.47 18.42
CA TYR A 362 13.61 -17.46 19.48
C TYR A 362 12.27 -17.31 20.21
N PHE A 363 11.16 -17.28 19.46
CA PHE A 363 9.81 -17.23 20.02
C PHE A 363 9.51 -18.48 20.86
N LEU A 364 9.83 -19.68 20.35
CA LEU A 364 9.60 -20.93 21.07
C LEU A 364 10.39 -20.99 22.39
N ILE A 365 11.62 -20.48 22.42
CA ILE A 365 12.44 -20.47 23.65
C ILE A 365 11.83 -19.56 24.73
N HIS A 366 11.17 -18.46 24.35
CA HIS A 366 10.60 -17.49 25.28
C HIS A 366 9.09 -17.67 25.54
N TYR A 367 8.46 -18.69 24.96
CA TYR A 367 7.01 -18.88 25.05
C TYR A 367 6.57 -19.29 26.45
N LYS A 368 5.59 -18.56 27.01
CA LYS A 368 4.97 -18.86 28.32
C LYS A 368 3.44 -18.91 28.27
N GLY A 369 2.88 -19.03 27.06
CA GLY A 369 1.44 -19.02 26.82
C GLY A 369 0.75 -20.36 27.06
N SER A 370 -0.54 -20.41 26.73
CA SER A 370 -1.35 -21.64 26.81
C SER A 370 -0.97 -22.66 25.72
N PRO A 371 -1.20 -23.98 25.93
CA PRO A 371 -0.75 -25.01 24.99
C PRO A 371 -1.54 -25.05 23.67
N ALA A 372 -2.78 -24.56 23.63
CA ALA A 372 -3.64 -24.68 22.45
C ALA A 372 -3.16 -23.83 21.24
N PRO A 373 -2.85 -22.53 21.39
CA PRO A 373 -2.34 -21.71 20.29
C PRO A 373 -1.00 -22.21 19.71
N ILE A 374 -0.07 -22.66 20.56
CA ILE A 374 1.24 -23.14 20.10
C ILE A 374 1.13 -24.49 19.38
N THR A 375 0.26 -25.38 19.85
CA THR A 375 -0.04 -26.64 19.15
C THR A 375 -0.59 -26.38 17.76
N LYS A 376 -1.50 -25.41 17.62
CA LYS A 376 -2.01 -25.01 16.31
C LYS A 376 -0.89 -24.46 15.41
N LEU A 377 -0.08 -23.53 15.92
CA LEU A 377 1.01 -22.91 15.15
C LEU A 377 2.02 -23.94 14.62
N ILE A 378 2.42 -24.92 15.45
CA ILE A 378 3.38 -25.96 15.05
C ILE A 378 2.76 -26.91 14.01
N ASN A 379 1.50 -27.30 14.17
CA ASN A 379 0.81 -28.11 13.16
C ASN A 379 0.70 -27.36 11.83
N ASP A 380 0.25 -26.09 11.85
CA ASP A 380 0.13 -25.25 10.64
C ASP A 380 1.51 -25.09 9.94
N TYR A 381 2.61 -25.00 10.71
CA TYR A 381 3.97 -24.98 10.19
C TYR A 381 4.37 -26.30 9.52
N MET A 382 4.10 -27.44 10.16
CA MET A 382 4.38 -28.75 9.59
C MET A 382 3.52 -29.03 8.34
N GLU A 383 2.24 -28.62 8.34
CA GLU A 383 1.36 -28.71 7.18
C GLU A 383 1.88 -27.93 5.97
N PHE A 384 2.40 -26.72 6.19
CA PHE A 384 3.04 -25.95 5.12
C PHE A 384 4.19 -26.73 4.47
N TYR A 385 5.08 -27.30 5.27
CA TYR A 385 6.23 -28.05 4.77
C TYR A 385 5.84 -29.41 4.17
N ALA A 386 4.71 -30.00 4.57
CA ALA A 386 4.22 -31.25 3.99
C ALA A 386 3.82 -31.04 2.52
N GLY A 387 3.34 -29.85 2.17
CA GLY A 387 3.00 -29.46 0.79
C GLY A 387 4.14 -28.83 -0.01
N SER A 388 5.34 -28.65 0.56
CA SER A 388 6.46 -27.99 -0.12
C SER A 388 7.17 -28.91 -1.12
N GLU A 389 7.43 -28.39 -2.34
CA GLU A 389 8.19 -29.09 -3.38
C GLU A 389 9.70 -29.11 -3.10
N ASN A 390 10.22 -28.16 -2.30
CA ASN A 390 11.64 -28.07 -1.97
C ASN A 390 12.00 -29.00 -0.81
N LEU A 391 12.40 -30.23 -1.15
CA LEU A 391 12.75 -31.28 -0.19
C LEU A 391 13.92 -30.92 0.74
N ARG A 392 14.89 -30.12 0.27
CA ARG A 392 16.08 -29.77 1.06
C ARG A 392 15.73 -28.79 2.18
N SER A 393 15.03 -27.70 1.85
CA SER A 393 14.61 -26.72 2.86
C SER A 393 13.60 -27.31 3.83
N ARG A 394 12.71 -28.17 3.33
CA ARG A 394 11.78 -28.97 4.12
C ARG A 394 12.49 -29.80 5.17
N ASN A 395 13.39 -30.69 4.75
CA ASN A 395 14.07 -31.59 5.67
C ASN A 395 14.89 -30.79 6.69
N GLN A 396 15.61 -29.75 6.27
CA GLN A 396 16.34 -28.87 7.19
C GLN A 396 15.43 -28.27 8.27
N ALA A 397 14.33 -27.61 7.89
CA ALA A 397 13.40 -26.99 8.83
C ALA A 397 12.82 -28.00 9.84
N ILE A 398 12.40 -29.17 9.34
CA ILE A 398 11.80 -30.22 10.17
C ILE A 398 12.84 -30.85 11.12
N HIS A 399 14.06 -31.12 10.65
CA HIS A 399 15.15 -31.59 11.51
C HIS A 399 15.51 -30.60 12.61
N HIS A 400 15.47 -29.30 12.30
CA HIS A 400 15.69 -28.24 13.30
C HIS A 400 14.63 -28.28 14.40
N ILE A 401 13.34 -28.42 14.06
CA ILE A 401 12.27 -28.58 15.05
C ILE A 401 12.43 -29.88 15.86
N GLY A 402 12.75 -31.00 15.21
CA GLY A 402 13.01 -32.26 15.89
C GLY A 402 14.18 -32.16 16.88
N PHE A 403 15.22 -31.40 16.53
CA PHE A 403 16.34 -31.13 17.41
C PHE A 403 15.97 -30.29 18.64
N MET A 404 14.99 -29.37 18.51
CA MET A 404 14.49 -28.57 19.65
C MET A 404 13.86 -29.43 20.76
N LEU A 405 13.34 -30.63 20.45
CA LEU A 405 12.80 -31.55 21.47
C LEU A 405 13.83 -31.95 22.53
N ARG A 406 15.11 -32.02 22.14
CA ARG A 406 16.21 -32.41 23.04
C ARG A 406 16.74 -31.26 23.90
N ARG A 407 16.30 -30.03 23.64
CA ARG A 407 16.81 -28.85 24.32
C ARG A 407 16.25 -28.77 25.74
N PRO A 408 17.09 -28.77 26.80
CA PRO A 408 16.60 -28.65 28.16
C PRO A 408 15.89 -27.31 28.42
N GLU A 409 16.20 -26.28 27.65
CA GLU A 409 15.72 -24.90 27.83
C GLU A 409 14.30 -24.68 27.32
N LEU A 410 13.76 -25.61 26.53
CA LEU A 410 12.40 -25.54 26.00
C LEU A 410 11.39 -26.00 27.07
N ASP A 411 10.31 -25.24 27.24
CA ASP A 411 9.24 -25.59 28.17
C ASP A 411 8.57 -26.93 27.80
N GLY A 412 8.12 -27.67 28.82
CA GLY A 412 7.50 -28.98 28.66
C GLY A 412 6.26 -28.92 27.76
N THR A 413 5.47 -27.84 27.82
CA THR A 413 4.27 -27.69 26.98
C THR A 413 4.61 -27.60 25.49
N ILE A 414 5.73 -26.96 25.16
CA ILE A 414 6.19 -26.80 23.78
C ILE A 414 6.76 -28.11 23.27
N LYS A 415 7.53 -28.84 24.10
CA LYS A 415 8.02 -30.18 23.75
C LYS A 415 6.85 -31.13 23.44
N GLU A 416 5.81 -31.09 24.26
CA GLU A 416 4.58 -31.84 24.03
C GLU A 416 3.84 -31.43 22.75
N ALA A 417 3.77 -30.13 22.45
CA ALA A 417 3.16 -29.63 21.24
C ALA A 417 3.95 -30.07 19.97
N ILE A 418 5.28 -29.98 20.00
CA ILE A 418 6.16 -30.46 18.91
C ILE A 418 6.01 -31.97 18.74
N PHE A 419 6.07 -32.73 19.83
CA PHE A 419 5.92 -34.19 19.80
C PHE A 419 4.57 -34.60 19.21
N THR A 420 3.47 -33.98 19.67
CA THR A 420 2.12 -34.24 19.17
C THR A 420 1.98 -33.87 17.69
N ALA A 421 2.61 -32.79 17.24
CA ALA A 421 2.60 -32.41 15.83
C ALA A 421 3.32 -33.43 14.94
N PHE A 422 4.48 -33.93 15.36
CA PHE A 422 5.17 -35.01 14.65
C PHE A 422 4.33 -36.30 14.55
N LEU A 423 3.58 -36.65 15.60
CA LEU A 423 2.67 -37.79 15.57
C LEU A 423 1.54 -37.62 14.53
N ASN A 424 1.07 -36.39 14.31
CA ASN A 424 0.06 -36.07 13.30
C ASN A 424 0.62 -36.04 11.87
N HIS A 425 1.93 -35.87 11.70
CA HIS A 425 2.61 -35.79 10.41
C HIS A 425 3.69 -36.88 10.22
N PRO A 426 3.30 -38.17 10.10
CA PRO A 426 4.25 -39.28 9.97
C PRO A 426 5.06 -39.27 8.67
N ILE A 427 4.69 -38.43 7.69
CA ILE A 427 5.40 -38.28 6.41
C ILE A 427 6.83 -37.76 6.58
N PHE A 428 7.13 -37.15 7.73
CA PHE A 428 8.43 -36.57 8.02
C PHE A 428 9.39 -37.55 8.72
N PHE A 429 9.00 -38.78 9.01
CA PHE A 429 9.86 -39.69 9.75
C PHE A 429 11.04 -40.17 8.91
N ASP A 430 12.23 -39.89 9.40
CA ASP A 430 13.51 -40.41 8.91
C ASP A 430 14.37 -40.93 10.07
N GLU A 431 15.58 -41.39 9.76
CA GLU A 431 16.50 -41.98 10.75
C GLU A 431 16.84 -41.02 11.90
N GLN A 432 16.99 -39.74 11.62
CA GLN A 432 17.40 -38.74 12.61
C GLN A 432 16.21 -38.29 13.47
N LEU A 433 15.06 -38.04 12.86
CA LEU A 433 13.84 -37.62 13.55
C LEU A 433 13.27 -38.76 14.39
N SER A 434 13.27 -40.00 13.88
CA SER A 434 12.84 -41.17 14.66
C SER A 434 13.71 -41.34 15.89
N TYR A 435 15.03 -41.18 15.76
CA TYR A 435 15.95 -41.19 16.89
C TYR A 435 15.67 -40.04 17.88
N GLN A 436 15.34 -38.84 17.41
CA GLN A 436 15.01 -37.70 18.27
C GLN A 436 13.71 -37.91 19.06
N LEU A 437 12.67 -38.46 18.43
CA LEU A 437 11.39 -38.76 19.07
C LEU A 437 11.51 -39.87 20.12
N PHE A 438 12.35 -40.89 19.88
CA PHE A 438 12.57 -41.99 20.84
C PHE A 438 13.27 -41.53 22.12
N LEU A 439 14.23 -40.61 22.00
CA LEU A 439 14.87 -40.04 23.19
C LEU A 439 13.93 -39.16 24.01
N PHE A 440 12.86 -38.64 23.41
CA PHE A 440 11.85 -37.87 24.14
C PHE A 440 10.85 -38.79 24.86
N ASP A 441 10.13 -39.64 24.12
CA ASP A 441 9.22 -40.65 24.70
C ASP A 441 8.93 -41.80 23.72
N ALA A 442 9.79 -42.83 23.76
CA ALA A 442 9.65 -44.03 22.94
C ALA A 442 8.33 -44.81 23.20
N LYS A 443 7.88 -44.89 24.46
CA LYS A 443 6.69 -45.68 24.80
C LYS A 443 5.44 -45.05 24.23
N ARG A 444 5.32 -43.73 24.28
CA ARG A 444 4.13 -43.01 23.81
C ARG A 444 4.02 -42.97 22.29
N ILE A 445 5.13 -42.80 21.56
CA ILE A 445 5.09 -42.84 20.08
C ILE A 445 4.73 -44.24 19.57
N ILE A 446 5.31 -45.28 20.16
CA ILE A 446 5.00 -46.67 19.81
C ILE A 446 3.54 -46.96 20.11
N ARG A 447 3.04 -46.59 21.30
CA ARG A 447 1.62 -46.77 21.66
C ARG A 447 0.68 -45.98 20.76
N TYR A 448 1.06 -44.78 20.32
CA TYR A 448 0.20 -43.96 19.46
C TYR A 448 -0.16 -44.65 18.14
N PHE A 449 0.83 -45.24 17.46
CA PHE A 449 0.59 -46.01 16.23
C PHE A 449 0.17 -47.46 16.52
N GLY A 450 0.81 -48.09 17.51
CA GLY A 450 0.56 -49.47 17.88
C GLY A 450 -0.86 -49.73 18.37
N LEU A 451 -1.44 -48.84 19.20
CA LEU A 451 -2.78 -49.03 19.74
C LEU A 451 -3.91 -48.71 18.73
N ARG A 452 -3.60 -48.01 17.63
CA ARG A 452 -4.57 -47.74 16.54
C ARG A 452 -4.82 -48.97 15.66
N GLY A 453 -3.94 -49.97 15.70
CA GLY A 453 -4.09 -51.21 14.96
C GLY A 453 -4.11 -51.03 13.43
N GLY A 454 -4.20 -52.14 12.71
CA GLY A 454 -4.31 -52.14 11.25
C GLY A 454 -2.96 -52.19 10.51
N LYS A 455 -2.98 -52.72 9.29
CA LYS A 455 -1.78 -53.05 8.49
C LYS A 455 -0.83 -51.87 8.30
N GLU A 456 -1.37 -50.67 8.02
CA GLU A 456 -0.57 -49.46 7.81
C GLU A 456 0.15 -49.01 9.08
N ASN A 457 -0.51 -49.07 10.23
CA ASN A 457 0.07 -48.64 11.50
C ASN A 457 1.10 -49.66 12.02
N TYR A 458 0.89 -50.95 11.81
CA TYR A 458 1.92 -51.96 12.11
C TYR A 458 3.18 -51.77 11.29
N GLN A 459 3.05 -51.50 9.98
CA GLN A 459 4.19 -51.20 9.13
C GLN A 459 4.92 -49.94 9.60
N ARG A 460 4.17 -48.88 9.96
CA ARG A 460 4.76 -47.65 10.52
C ARG A 460 5.53 -47.89 11.81
N VAL A 461 5.02 -48.71 12.74
CA VAL A 461 5.74 -49.06 13.98
C VAL A 461 7.03 -49.80 13.67
N ILE A 462 7.01 -50.74 12.72
CA ILE A 462 8.20 -51.48 12.27
C ILE A 462 9.23 -50.51 11.68
N ASP A 463 8.81 -49.67 10.74
CA ASP A 463 9.70 -48.72 10.06
C ASP A 463 10.31 -47.74 11.07
N LEU A 464 9.48 -47.10 11.90
CA LEU A 464 9.88 -46.14 12.93
C LEU A 464 10.88 -46.73 13.94
N CYS A 465 10.60 -47.92 14.48
CA CYS A 465 11.51 -48.59 15.41
C CYS A 465 12.80 -49.03 14.72
N SER A 466 12.73 -49.51 13.46
CA SER A 466 13.92 -49.91 12.71
C SER A 466 14.83 -48.72 12.36
N LEU A 467 14.27 -47.56 12.06
CA LEU A 467 14.99 -46.32 11.78
C LEU A 467 15.64 -45.75 13.05
N ALA A 468 14.93 -45.76 14.19
CA ALA A 468 15.48 -45.29 15.45
C ALA A 468 16.64 -46.17 15.96
N LEU A 469 16.54 -47.50 15.82
CA LEU A 469 17.56 -48.45 16.26
C LEU A 469 18.92 -48.27 15.57
N LYS A 470 18.97 -47.70 14.36
CA LYS A 470 20.24 -47.43 13.65
C LYS A 470 21.14 -46.41 14.34
N ASN A 471 20.55 -45.48 15.10
CA ASN A 471 21.25 -44.33 15.70
C ASN A 471 21.29 -44.37 17.25
N LEU A 472 20.72 -45.41 17.87
CA LEU A 472 20.68 -45.56 19.34
C LEU A 472 21.96 -46.23 19.86
N ASN A 473 22.69 -45.55 20.76
CA ASN A 473 23.87 -46.11 21.40
C ASN A 473 23.50 -47.21 22.42
N SER A 474 24.16 -48.37 22.33
CA SER A 474 23.92 -49.56 23.16
C SER A 474 24.27 -49.39 24.64
N GLU A 475 25.11 -48.43 24.98
CA GLU A 475 25.57 -48.19 26.37
C GLU A 475 24.61 -47.29 27.16
N ASN A 476 24.01 -46.29 26.51
CA ASN A 476 23.19 -45.28 27.21
C ASN A 476 21.67 -45.52 27.09
N ASN A 477 21.21 -46.31 26.12
CA ASN A 477 19.78 -46.41 25.78
C ASN A 477 19.21 -47.84 25.83
N GLN A 478 19.74 -48.71 26.70
CA GLN A 478 19.37 -50.13 26.75
C GLN A 478 17.86 -50.37 26.91
N GLU A 479 17.20 -49.60 27.78
CA GLU A 479 15.75 -49.72 28.00
C GLU A 479 14.94 -49.34 26.74
N ILE A 480 15.33 -48.27 26.05
CA ILE A 480 14.67 -47.82 24.81
C ILE A 480 14.85 -48.85 23.70
N ILE A 481 16.03 -49.46 23.60
CA ILE A 481 16.35 -50.50 22.63
C ILE A 481 15.49 -51.75 22.90
N GLN A 482 15.34 -52.17 24.15
CA GLN A 482 14.49 -53.30 24.52
C GLN A 482 13.02 -53.05 24.16
N VAL A 483 12.50 -51.86 24.50
CA VAL A 483 11.13 -51.45 24.15
C VAL A 483 10.91 -51.44 22.64
N ALA A 484 11.85 -50.90 21.87
CA ALA A 484 11.78 -50.85 20.41
C ALA A 484 11.83 -52.26 19.78
N GLN A 485 12.71 -53.13 20.26
CA GLN A 485 12.84 -54.50 19.78
C GLN A 485 11.57 -55.32 20.08
N GLN A 486 11.02 -55.18 21.29
CA GLN A 486 9.76 -55.83 21.66
C GLN A 486 8.60 -55.34 20.76
N ALA A 487 8.48 -54.03 20.54
CA ALA A 487 7.45 -53.46 19.66
C ALA A 487 7.58 -53.92 18.20
N ILE A 488 8.80 -54.09 17.66
CA ILE A 488 9.02 -54.66 16.32
C ILE A 488 8.52 -56.10 16.24
N ILE A 489 8.81 -56.92 17.25
CA ILE A 489 8.40 -58.32 17.29
C ILE A 489 6.86 -58.40 17.32
N GLU A 490 6.23 -57.63 18.20
CA GLU A 490 4.77 -57.55 18.32
C GLU A 490 4.11 -57.07 17.01
N ALA A 491 4.62 -56.01 16.40
CA ALA A 491 4.09 -55.47 15.15
C ALA A 491 4.24 -56.43 13.96
N ARG A 492 5.37 -57.15 13.84
CA ARG A 492 5.58 -58.15 12.77
C ARG A 492 4.65 -59.34 12.93
N GLN A 493 4.42 -59.78 14.16
CA GLN A 493 3.51 -60.88 14.45
C GLN A 493 2.07 -60.50 14.10
N GLU A 494 1.59 -59.32 14.54
CA GLU A 494 0.24 -58.85 14.21
C GLU A 494 0.07 -58.56 12.70
N LEU A 495 1.09 -58.04 12.02
CA LEU A 495 1.06 -57.89 10.55
C LEU A 495 0.92 -59.26 9.86
N THR A 496 1.63 -60.29 10.32
CA THR A 496 1.48 -61.66 9.82
C THR A 496 0.08 -62.22 10.08
N TYR A 497 -0.55 -61.80 11.19
CA TYR A 497 -1.93 -62.18 11.49
C TYR A 497 -2.92 -61.51 10.55
N THR A 498 -2.78 -60.22 10.24
CA THR A 498 -3.68 -59.49 9.31
C THR A 498 -3.70 -60.07 7.89
N GLN A 499 -2.61 -60.69 7.43
CA GLN A 499 -2.52 -61.32 6.10
C GLN A 499 -3.36 -62.60 5.97
N ASN A 500 -3.77 -63.23 7.07
CA ASN A 500 -4.62 -64.41 7.03
C ASN A 500 -6.08 -64.00 6.75
N GLN A 501 -6.55 -64.28 5.53
CA GLN A 501 -7.91 -64.03 5.06
C GLN A 501 -8.64 -65.37 4.79
N GLY A 502 -9.92 -65.47 5.18
CA GLY A 502 -10.73 -66.69 5.00
C GLY A 502 -11.77 -66.91 6.10
N PHE A 503 -12.67 -67.88 5.92
CA PHE A 503 -13.79 -68.15 6.84
C PHE A 503 -13.34 -68.49 8.28
N PHE A 504 -12.22 -69.20 8.43
CA PHE A 504 -11.63 -69.53 9.74
C PHE A 504 -10.55 -68.55 10.21
N ALA A 505 -10.33 -67.45 9.50
CA ALA A 505 -9.22 -66.53 9.79
C ALA A 505 -9.27 -65.97 11.21
N ASN A 506 -10.47 -65.64 11.72
CA ASN A 506 -10.62 -65.10 13.07
C ASN A 506 -10.29 -66.15 14.16
N LEU A 507 -10.67 -67.41 13.94
CA LEU A 507 -10.33 -68.52 14.84
C LEU A 507 -8.81 -68.81 14.81
N ILE A 508 -8.21 -68.83 13.62
CA ILE A 508 -6.77 -69.05 13.44
C ILE A 508 -5.96 -67.90 14.07
N LYS A 509 -6.37 -66.64 13.87
CA LYS A 509 -5.77 -65.45 14.50
C LYS A 509 -5.85 -65.55 16.03
N TRP A 510 -7.01 -65.96 16.55
CA TRP A 510 -7.20 -66.14 17.99
C TRP A 510 -6.29 -67.23 18.57
N ILE A 511 -6.18 -68.40 17.94
CA ILE A 511 -5.28 -69.48 18.35
C ILE A 511 -3.81 -69.02 18.33
N LYS A 512 -3.37 -68.37 17.23
CA LYS A 512 -1.99 -67.86 17.11
C LYS A 512 -1.66 -66.84 18.21
N ARG A 513 -2.58 -65.92 18.52
CA ARG A 513 -2.40 -64.93 19.60
C ARG A 513 -2.28 -65.57 20.98
N CYS A 514 -3.10 -66.58 21.28
CA CYS A 514 -3.00 -67.35 22.53
C CYS A 514 -1.64 -68.05 22.66
N TRP A 515 -1.09 -68.58 21.55
CA TRP A 515 0.23 -69.19 21.55
C TRP A 515 1.37 -68.20 21.75
N THR A 516 1.22 -66.98 21.24
CA THR A 516 2.33 -66.02 21.14
C THR A 516 2.44 -65.13 22.38
N TYR A 517 1.31 -64.65 22.91
CA TYR A 517 1.30 -63.73 24.04
C TYR A 517 1.00 -64.42 25.38
N GLY A 518 0.49 -65.65 25.37
CA GLY A 518 0.09 -66.38 26.58
C GLY A 518 -1.37 -66.11 26.97
N TRP A 519 -1.76 -66.54 28.18
CA TRP A 519 -3.14 -66.56 28.66
C TRP A 519 -3.33 -65.64 29.88
N THR A 520 -4.33 -64.77 29.87
CA THR A 520 -4.70 -63.92 31.04
C THR A 520 -5.82 -64.55 31.88
N GLY A 521 -6.44 -65.65 31.42
CA GLY A 521 -7.53 -66.37 32.06
C GLY A 521 -8.11 -67.49 31.17
N PHE A 522 -9.34 -67.97 31.44
CA PHE A 522 -10.02 -68.95 30.58
C PHE A 522 -10.33 -68.32 29.21
N PHE A 523 -9.59 -68.75 28.17
CA PHE A 523 -9.83 -68.46 26.75
C PHE A 523 -9.66 -67.00 26.28
N LYS A 524 -8.79 -66.20 26.92
CA LYS A 524 -8.38 -64.88 26.39
C LYS A 524 -6.85 -64.75 26.27
N PRO A 525 -6.32 -64.34 25.10
CA PRO A 525 -4.90 -64.09 24.95
C PRO A 525 -4.46 -62.90 25.80
N ASN A 526 -3.20 -62.89 26.25
CA ASN A 526 -2.61 -61.71 26.85
C ASN A 526 -2.60 -60.56 25.85
N PRO A 527 -2.93 -59.33 26.29
CA PRO A 527 -2.77 -58.18 25.43
C PRO A 527 -1.27 -57.94 25.17
N PRO A 528 -0.86 -57.70 23.92
CA PRO A 528 0.48 -57.17 23.62
C PRO A 528 0.71 -55.85 24.35
N ASP A 529 1.96 -55.58 24.76
CA ASP A 529 2.30 -54.44 25.61
C ASP A 529 2.29 -53.09 24.84
N TYR A 530 2.52 -53.15 23.52
CA TYR A 530 2.77 -51.96 22.71
C TYR A 530 1.91 -51.86 21.44
N VAL A 531 1.43 -52.99 20.89
CA VAL A 531 0.71 -53.02 19.59
C VAL A 531 -0.65 -53.70 19.69
N ALA A 532 -1.75 -52.95 19.65
CA ALA A 532 -3.09 -53.54 19.78
C ALA A 532 -3.53 -54.30 18.50
N PRO A 533 -4.23 -55.43 18.67
CA PRO A 533 -4.97 -56.09 17.60
C PRO A 533 -5.94 -55.16 16.87
N GLU A 534 -6.05 -55.30 15.54
CA GLU A 534 -7.01 -54.56 14.70
C GLU A 534 -8.46 -54.73 15.20
N SER A 535 -8.78 -55.89 15.78
CA SER A 535 -10.08 -56.21 16.38
C SER A 535 -10.39 -55.46 17.68
N TRP A 536 -9.37 -54.88 18.33
CA TRP A 536 -9.47 -54.18 19.62
C TRP A 536 -9.21 -52.68 19.50
N ALA A 537 -8.84 -52.20 18.31
CA ALA A 537 -8.69 -50.79 18.06
C ALA A 537 -10.05 -50.10 18.20
N PRO A 538 -10.14 -48.95 18.89
CA PRO A 538 -11.37 -48.16 18.92
C PRO A 538 -11.75 -47.82 17.48
N MET A 539 -13.00 -48.11 17.08
CA MET A 539 -13.53 -47.70 15.77
C MET A 539 -13.27 -46.20 15.61
N GLU A 540 -12.44 -45.83 14.64
CA GLU A 540 -12.28 -44.43 14.27
C GLU A 540 -13.65 -43.91 13.86
N ASN A 541 -14.21 -42.98 14.63
CA ASN A 541 -15.11 -42.00 14.04
C ASN A 541 -14.34 -41.41 12.88
N ASN A 542 -14.77 -41.73 11.66
CA ASN A 542 -14.23 -41.25 10.39
C ASN A 542 -14.10 -39.71 10.38
N LYS A 543 -13.11 -39.15 11.09
CA LYS A 543 -12.51 -37.89 10.76
C LYS A 543 -11.71 -38.21 9.52
N LYS A 544 -12.39 -38.07 8.38
CA LYS A 544 -11.84 -38.09 7.03
C LYS A 544 -10.37 -37.73 7.10
N THR A 545 -9.51 -38.71 6.80
CA THR A 545 -8.15 -38.45 6.37
C THR A 545 -8.18 -37.23 5.48
N PHE A 546 -7.49 -36.17 5.92
CA PHE A 546 -7.46 -34.86 5.27
C PHE A 546 -6.65 -34.91 3.95
N THR A 547 -6.64 -36.04 3.24
CA THR A 547 -5.87 -36.24 2.00
C THR A 547 -6.58 -35.69 0.76
N ASN A 548 -7.70 -34.97 0.88
CA ASN A 548 -8.38 -34.33 -0.27
C ASN A 548 -8.84 -32.86 -0.05
N ARG A 549 -8.27 -32.16 0.92
CA ARG A 549 -8.26 -30.67 1.00
C ARG A 549 -6.80 -30.29 1.25
N ALA A 550 -6.03 -29.64 0.39
CA ALA A 550 -6.37 -28.69 -0.65
C ALA A 550 -5.29 -28.66 -1.75
N LYS A 551 -5.60 -29.20 -2.93
CA LYS A 551 -5.19 -28.56 -4.21
C LYS A 551 -6.21 -27.47 -4.58
N LYS A 552 -6.66 -26.69 -3.61
CA LYS A 552 -7.08 -25.32 -3.92
C LYS A 552 -5.80 -24.53 -3.71
N ASN A 553 -5.22 -24.05 -4.80
CA ASN A 553 -4.39 -22.86 -4.77
C ASN A 553 -5.08 -21.91 -3.79
N LEU A 554 -4.52 -21.80 -2.60
CA LEU A 554 -5.06 -20.98 -1.54
C LEU A 554 -4.88 -19.57 -2.10
N GLN A 555 -5.87 -19.07 -2.84
CA GLN A 555 -5.89 -17.70 -3.35
C GLN A 555 -5.82 -16.83 -2.11
N VAL A 556 -4.73 -16.07 -1.95
CA VAL A 556 -4.60 -15.06 -0.90
C VAL A 556 -5.93 -14.32 -0.81
N PRO A 557 -6.58 -14.24 0.36
CA PRO A 557 -7.77 -13.40 0.52
C PRO A 557 -7.34 -12.01 0.05
N ASP A 558 -7.85 -11.63 -1.10
CA ASP A 558 -7.63 -10.32 -1.68
C ASP A 558 -8.49 -9.39 -0.83
N PRO A 559 -7.92 -8.46 -0.05
CA PRO A 559 -8.71 -7.56 0.77
C PRO A 559 -9.75 -6.78 -0.08
N GLY A 560 -9.50 -6.60 -1.39
CA GLY A 560 -10.48 -6.05 -2.32
C GLY A 560 -11.64 -6.97 -2.69
N LYS A 561 -11.49 -8.30 -2.58
CA LYS A 561 -12.63 -9.23 -2.67
C LYS A 561 -13.51 -9.19 -1.42
N ASP A 562 -12.93 -8.96 -0.25
CA ASP A 562 -13.68 -8.95 1.01
C ASP A 562 -14.65 -7.76 1.08
N LEU A 563 -14.19 -6.54 0.74
CA LEU A 563 -15.05 -5.36 0.70
C LEU A 563 -16.16 -5.49 -0.37
N LEU A 564 -15.81 -5.92 -1.59
CA LEU A 564 -16.81 -6.06 -2.66
C LEU A 564 -17.83 -7.16 -2.33
N ASP A 565 -17.41 -8.26 -1.72
CA ASP A 565 -18.29 -9.33 -1.27
C ASP A 565 -19.21 -8.87 -0.13
N LEU A 566 -18.70 -8.06 0.81
CA LEU A 566 -19.51 -7.42 1.84
C LEU A 566 -20.56 -6.50 1.19
N LEU A 567 -20.14 -5.58 0.32
CA LEU A 567 -21.04 -4.65 -0.36
C LEU A 567 -22.13 -5.36 -1.19
N ASN A 568 -21.82 -6.50 -1.81
CA ASN A 568 -22.80 -7.29 -2.57
C ASN A 568 -23.78 -8.08 -1.69
N LYS A 569 -23.40 -8.41 -0.44
CA LYS A 569 -24.21 -9.22 0.49
C LYS A 569 -25.07 -8.36 1.42
N ILE A 570 -24.90 -7.05 1.43
CA ILE A 570 -25.68 -6.15 2.28
C ILE A 570 -27.15 -6.21 1.85
N SER A 571 -27.97 -6.80 2.73
CA SER A 571 -29.43 -6.73 2.67
C SER A 571 -29.95 -5.84 3.79
N LEU A 572 -31.13 -5.26 3.58
CA LEU A 572 -31.87 -4.55 4.61
C LEU A 572 -32.31 -5.51 5.74
N PRO A 573 -32.38 -5.06 7.01
CA PRO A 573 -32.08 -3.71 7.49
C PRO A 573 -30.57 -3.43 7.61
N LEU A 574 -30.19 -2.16 7.41
CA LEU A 574 -28.81 -1.68 7.63
C LEU A 574 -28.59 -1.47 9.13
N THR A 575 -27.48 -1.98 9.64
CA THR A 575 -27.09 -1.91 11.05
C THR A 575 -25.71 -1.28 11.19
N GLN A 576 -25.41 -0.70 12.35
CA GLN A 576 -24.10 -0.13 12.66
C GLN A 576 -22.96 -1.15 12.47
N GLU A 577 -23.13 -2.38 12.96
CA GLU A 577 -22.14 -3.46 12.84
C GLU A 577 -21.71 -3.72 11.38
N LYS A 578 -22.66 -3.68 10.43
CA LYS A 578 -22.35 -3.83 9.00
C LYS A 578 -21.47 -2.68 8.49
N PHE A 579 -21.69 -1.46 8.95
CA PHE A 579 -20.86 -0.31 8.57
C PHE A 579 -19.49 -0.34 9.23
N GLU A 580 -19.36 -0.82 10.47
CA GLU A 580 -18.06 -1.04 11.11
C GLU A 580 -17.23 -2.07 10.36
N ASP A 581 -17.84 -3.16 9.90
CA ASP A 581 -17.17 -4.17 9.08
C ASP A 581 -16.74 -3.60 7.71
N ILE A 582 -17.58 -2.76 7.09
CA ILE A 582 -17.24 -2.05 5.84
C ILE A 582 -16.06 -1.11 6.06
N ILE A 583 -16.03 -0.34 7.15
CA ILE A 583 -14.92 0.59 7.45
C ILE A 583 -13.62 -0.20 7.62
N LYS A 584 -13.63 -1.29 8.41
CA LYS A 584 -12.44 -2.15 8.59
C LYS A 584 -11.93 -2.73 7.26
N ALA A 585 -12.85 -3.20 6.42
CA ALA A 585 -12.51 -3.72 5.10
C ALA A 585 -11.99 -2.60 4.17
N PHE A 586 -12.57 -1.41 4.25
CA PHE A 586 -12.18 -0.24 3.47
C PHE A 586 -10.79 0.27 3.84
N ASP A 587 -10.43 0.28 5.12
CA ASP A 587 -9.09 0.67 5.58
C ASP A 587 -7.99 -0.23 5.00
N SER A 588 -8.27 -1.51 4.83
CA SER A 588 -7.34 -2.45 4.18
C SER A 588 -7.33 -2.26 2.66
N TYR A 589 -8.49 -1.93 2.08
CA TYR A 589 -8.68 -1.74 0.65
C TYR A 589 -8.02 -0.46 0.12
N SER A 590 -8.08 0.64 0.89
CA SER A 590 -7.52 1.94 0.53
C SER A 590 -6.00 1.92 0.38
N LEU A 591 -5.32 0.99 1.07
CA LEU A 591 -3.87 0.81 1.03
C LEU A 591 -3.37 0.04 -0.21
N LEU A 592 -4.27 -0.44 -1.07
CA LEU A 592 -3.89 -1.20 -2.28
C LEU A 592 -3.50 -0.24 -3.42
N PRO A 593 -2.40 -0.51 -4.16
CA PRO A 593 -1.90 0.40 -5.20
C PRO A 593 -2.81 0.51 -6.42
N MET A 594 -3.44 -0.59 -6.83
CA MET A 594 -4.39 -0.65 -7.96
C MET A 594 -5.44 -1.73 -7.72
N PRO A 595 -6.48 -1.46 -6.92
CA PRO A 595 -7.51 -2.44 -6.64
C PRO A 595 -8.34 -2.78 -7.88
N LYS A 596 -8.68 -4.06 -8.03
CA LYS A 596 -9.50 -4.52 -9.16
C LYS A 596 -10.90 -3.93 -9.08
N LYS A 597 -11.38 -3.35 -10.19
CA LYS A 597 -12.70 -2.70 -10.31
C LYS A 597 -12.91 -1.53 -9.33
N GLU A 598 -11.86 -0.74 -9.09
CA GLU A 598 -11.84 0.34 -8.10
C GLU A 598 -13.07 1.25 -8.17
N LEU A 599 -13.34 1.80 -9.35
CA LEU A 599 -14.45 2.73 -9.58
C LEU A 599 -15.79 2.12 -9.16
N SER A 600 -16.07 0.86 -9.53
CA SER A 600 -17.35 0.21 -9.21
C SER A 600 -17.53 -0.06 -7.71
N THR A 601 -16.45 -0.44 -7.00
CA THR A 601 -16.50 -0.71 -5.57
C THR A 601 -16.72 0.58 -4.79
N ARG A 602 -16.00 1.65 -5.15
CA ARG A 602 -16.12 2.97 -4.52
C ARG A 602 -17.48 3.61 -4.77
N HIS A 603 -18.01 3.46 -5.99
CA HIS A 603 -19.34 3.95 -6.33
C HIS A 603 -20.43 3.22 -5.51
N LYS A 604 -20.37 1.89 -5.39
CA LYS A 604 -21.29 1.12 -4.53
C LYS A 604 -21.24 1.57 -3.06
N LEU A 605 -20.05 1.83 -2.53
CA LEU A 605 -19.88 2.34 -1.17
C LEU A 605 -20.50 3.73 -1.01
N HIS A 606 -20.33 4.62 -2.00
CA HIS A 606 -20.98 5.93 -2.03
C HIS A 606 -22.51 5.81 -2.09
N THR A 607 -23.06 4.99 -3.00
CA THR A 607 -24.51 4.78 -3.11
C THR A 607 -25.11 4.26 -1.82
N LEU A 608 -24.43 3.34 -1.12
CA LEU A 608 -24.87 2.82 0.17
C LEU A 608 -24.92 3.92 1.24
N TYR A 609 -23.88 4.75 1.30
CA TYR A 609 -23.82 5.86 2.25
C TYR A 609 -24.89 6.92 1.94
N HIS A 610 -25.02 7.32 0.67
CA HIS A 610 -26.06 8.25 0.20
C HIS A 610 -27.48 7.74 0.49
N TYR A 611 -27.73 6.44 0.31
CA TYR A 611 -29.01 5.82 0.65
C TYR A 611 -29.38 6.02 2.13
N VAL A 612 -28.42 5.86 3.05
CA VAL A 612 -28.66 6.08 4.48
C VAL A 612 -28.87 7.57 4.79
N MET A 613 -28.13 8.46 4.12
CA MET A 613 -28.23 9.90 4.33
C MET A 613 -29.52 10.51 3.74
N THR A 614 -30.11 9.90 2.72
CA THR A 614 -31.41 10.29 2.16
C THR A 614 -32.58 9.70 2.96
N HIS A 615 -32.43 8.50 3.53
CA HIS A 615 -33.46 7.80 4.31
C HIS A 615 -33.29 7.98 5.83
N LYS A 616 -32.88 9.18 6.28
CA LYS A 616 -32.61 9.49 7.69
C LYS A 616 -33.77 9.15 8.63
N GLU A 617 -35.00 9.30 8.16
CA GLU A 617 -36.22 9.01 8.91
C GLU A 617 -36.39 7.51 9.24
N SER A 618 -35.72 6.63 8.48
CA SER A 618 -35.84 5.18 8.65
C SER A 618 -34.94 4.64 9.77
N ASN A 619 -33.83 5.32 10.09
CA ASN A 619 -32.89 4.89 11.13
C ASN A 619 -32.03 6.07 11.64
N GLU A 620 -32.61 6.90 12.50
CA GLU A 620 -31.96 8.13 13.00
C GLU A 620 -30.68 7.84 13.80
N GLU A 621 -30.64 6.73 14.54
CA GLU A 621 -29.49 6.31 15.34
C GLU A 621 -28.27 6.00 14.46
N LEU A 622 -28.48 5.24 13.38
CA LEU A 622 -27.42 4.94 12.41
C LEU A 622 -26.91 6.21 11.71
N CYS A 623 -27.81 7.12 11.33
CA CYS A 623 -27.41 8.38 10.71
C CYS A 623 -26.59 9.27 11.66
N ARG A 624 -26.93 9.30 12.95
CA ARG A 624 -26.17 10.03 13.96
C ARG A 624 -24.76 9.44 14.10
N TRP A 625 -24.65 8.12 14.20
CA TRP A 625 -23.37 7.43 14.27
C TRP A 625 -22.51 7.63 13.01
N LEU A 626 -23.12 7.60 11.82
CA LEU A 626 -22.41 7.83 10.55
C LEU A 626 -21.86 9.26 10.44
N LYS A 627 -22.56 10.27 10.96
CA LYS A 627 -22.05 11.65 11.01
C LYS A 627 -20.79 11.76 11.89
N GLU A 628 -20.72 10.99 12.98
CA GLU A 628 -19.55 10.94 13.86
C GLU A 628 -18.37 10.18 13.22
N ASN A 629 -18.65 9.24 12.30
CA ASN A 629 -17.67 8.35 11.68
C ASN A 629 -17.55 8.54 10.14
N GLN A 630 -17.79 9.76 9.65
CA GLN A 630 -17.90 10.05 8.20
C GLN A 630 -16.56 10.03 7.43
N ASN A 631 -15.41 10.12 8.12
CA ASN A 631 -14.11 10.31 7.48
C ASN A 631 -13.78 9.27 6.38
N PRO A 632 -13.97 7.95 6.58
CA PRO A 632 -13.71 6.96 5.52
C PRO A 632 -14.57 7.18 4.28
N PHE A 633 -15.82 7.64 4.44
CA PHE A 633 -16.73 7.92 3.33
C PHE A 633 -16.37 9.21 2.60
N ILE A 634 -15.90 10.23 3.33
CA ILE A 634 -15.35 11.46 2.72
C ILE A 634 -14.13 11.12 1.87
N VAL A 635 -13.17 10.37 2.41
CA VAL A 635 -12.00 9.89 1.65
C VAL A 635 -12.41 9.06 0.43
N ASN A 636 -13.43 8.20 0.58
CA ASN A 636 -13.99 7.46 -0.55
C ASN A 636 -14.57 8.38 -1.64
N ARG A 637 -15.33 9.41 -1.26
CA ARG A 637 -15.92 10.38 -2.19
C ARG A 637 -14.87 11.18 -2.93
N PHE A 638 -13.85 11.66 -2.23
CA PHE A 638 -12.70 12.32 -2.84
C PHE A 638 -12.04 11.43 -3.89
N ARG A 639 -11.69 10.19 -3.52
CA ARG A 639 -11.06 9.26 -4.45
C ARG A 639 -11.97 8.83 -5.60
N LEU A 640 -13.27 8.70 -5.36
CA LEU A 640 -14.26 8.43 -6.42
C LEU A 640 -14.30 9.60 -7.42
N LEU A 641 -14.30 10.84 -6.93
CA LEU A 641 -14.25 12.03 -7.77
C LEU A 641 -12.98 12.09 -8.61
N GLU A 642 -11.81 11.77 -8.04
CA GLU A 642 -10.55 11.66 -8.80
C GLU A 642 -10.64 10.69 -9.98
N LEU A 643 -11.26 9.52 -9.76
CA LEU A 643 -11.43 8.49 -10.78
C LEU A 643 -12.41 8.92 -11.87
N ILE A 644 -13.55 9.52 -11.50
CA ILE A 644 -14.54 9.99 -12.48
C ILE A 644 -13.97 11.14 -13.31
N LEU A 645 -13.24 12.08 -12.70
CA LEU A 645 -12.55 13.16 -13.43
C LEU A 645 -11.53 12.64 -14.45
N LYS A 646 -10.99 11.43 -14.24
CA LYS A 646 -10.01 10.80 -15.13
C LYS A 646 -10.65 9.92 -16.22
N GLU A 647 -11.70 9.18 -15.88
CA GLU A 647 -12.24 8.10 -16.72
C GLU A 647 -13.58 8.44 -17.39
N LYS A 648 -14.31 9.45 -16.93
CA LYS A 648 -15.72 9.68 -17.30
C LYS A 648 -15.97 11.06 -17.91
N GLN A 649 -17.15 11.21 -18.51
CA GLN A 649 -17.62 12.48 -19.07
C GLN A 649 -18.05 13.46 -17.98
N ARG A 650 -18.01 14.76 -18.29
CA ARG A 650 -18.34 15.85 -17.34
C ARG A 650 -19.73 15.72 -16.71
N SER A 651 -20.73 15.24 -17.45
CA SER A 651 -22.08 15.03 -16.92
C SER A 651 -22.14 14.05 -15.75
N GLU A 652 -21.27 13.03 -15.73
CA GLU A 652 -21.19 12.07 -14.61
C GLU A 652 -20.51 12.71 -13.39
N VAL A 653 -19.57 13.63 -13.61
CA VAL A 653 -18.92 14.42 -12.54
C VAL A 653 -19.95 15.33 -11.87
N ASP A 654 -20.71 16.08 -12.67
CA ASP A 654 -21.72 17.02 -12.18
C ASP A 654 -22.81 16.28 -11.39
N SER A 655 -23.22 15.09 -11.85
CA SER A 655 -24.20 14.24 -11.16
C SER A 655 -23.69 13.76 -9.79
N LEU A 656 -22.42 13.31 -9.71
CA LEU A 656 -21.84 12.88 -8.43
C LEU A 656 -21.73 14.05 -7.44
N LEU A 657 -21.30 15.23 -7.91
CA LEU A 657 -21.15 16.40 -7.05
C LEU A 657 -22.50 16.86 -6.50
N ALA A 658 -23.56 16.82 -7.31
CA ALA A 658 -24.92 17.08 -6.84
C ALA A 658 -25.30 16.12 -5.70
N GLU A 659 -25.13 14.80 -5.86
CA GLU A 659 -25.41 13.82 -4.81
C GLU A 659 -24.56 14.04 -3.54
N VAL A 660 -23.28 14.39 -3.69
CA VAL A 660 -22.39 14.61 -2.53
C VAL A 660 -22.78 15.87 -1.75
N ASN A 661 -23.10 16.96 -2.45
CA ASN A 661 -23.47 18.23 -1.83
C ASN A 661 -24.86 18.15 -1.15
N GLU A 662 -25.75 17.28 -1.62
CA GLU A 662 -27.01 16.97 -0.90
C GLU A 662 -26.74 16.32 0.47
N ASP A 663 -25.67 15.52 0.58
CA ASP A 663 -25.33 14.81 1.80
C ASP A 663 -24.43 15.61 2.75
N SER A 664 -23.54 16.45 2.22
CA SER A 664 -22.53 17.22 2.98
C SER A 664 -21.84 18.31 2.16
N ASP A 665 -21.46 19.42 2.80
CA ASP A 665 -20.76 20.55 2.15
C ASP A 665 -19.26 20.30 1.88
N HIS A 666 -18.73 19.10 2.17
CA HIS A 666 -17.30 18.81 2.12
C HIS A 666 -16.67 18.95 0.73
N LEU A 667 -17.43 18.86 -0.36
CA LEU A 667 -16.95 19.04 -1.75
C LEU A 667 -17.56 20.26 -2.45
N GLN A 668 -18.21 21.15 -1.69
CA GLN A 668 -18.85 22.33 -2.28
C GLN A 668 -17.83 23.21 -3.01
N TYR A 669 -16.65 23.40 -2.41
CA TYR A 669 -15.57 24.19 -3.01
C TYR A 669 -15.06 23.62 -4.35
N VAL A 670 -15.13 22.29 -4.57
CA VAL A 670 -14.79 21.68 -5.86
C VAL A 670 -15.89 21.92 -6.88
N SER A 671 -17.14 21.92 -6.41
CA SER A 671 -18.31 22.20 -7.25
C SER A 671 -18.28 23.64 -7.74
N ASP A 672 -17.95 24.59 -6.87
CA ASP A 672 -17.82 26.01 -7.20
C ASP A 672 -16.74 26.26 -8.27
N GLU A 673 -15.65 25.48 -8.26
CA GLU A 673 -14.60 25.55 -9.28
C GLU A 673 -15.06 25.02 -10.64
N LEU A 674 -15.92 24.00 -10.66
CA LEU A 674 -16.36 23.33 -11.87
C LEU A 674 -17.60 23.98 -12.50
N ASP A 675 -18.50 24.53 -11.67
CA ASP A 675 -19.74 25.16 -12.11
C ASP A 675 -19.58 26.69 -12.23
N CYS A 676 -18.81 27.10 -13.24
CA CYS A 676 -18.56 28.50 -13.55
C CYS A 676 -19.39 28.99 -14.76
N PRO A 677 -20.02 30.16 -14.69
CA PRO A 677 -20.73 30.74 -15.83
C PRO A 677 -19.75 31.13 -16.95
N MET A 678 -20.26 31.18 -18.19
CA MET A 678 -19.49 31.68 -19.33
C MET A 678 -19.04 33.14 -19.10
N PRO A 679 -17.79 33.49 -19.42
CA PRO A 679 -17.28 34.86 -19.25
C PRO A 679 -18.16 35.89 -19.97
N GLU A 680 -18.58 36.91 -19.23
CA GLU A 680 -19.28 38.07 -19.78
C GLU A 680 -18.28 39.13 -20.22
N LEU A 681 -18.46 39.66 -21.43
CA LEU A 681 -17.68 40.79 -21.94
C LEU A 681 -18.30 42.10 -21.44
N ILE A 682 -17.47 42.97 -20.87
CA ILE A 682 -17.86 44.32 -20.49
C ILE A 682 -18.10 45.11 -21.78
N ILE A 683 -19.38 45.32 -22.14
CA ILE A 683 -19.77 46.22 -23.22
C ILE A 683 -19.60 47.64 -22.70
N ASN A 684 -18.38 48.19 -22.77
CA ASN A 684 -18.17 49.60 -22.48
C ASN A 684 -18.58 50.44 -23.71
N PRO A 685 -19.61 51.30 -23.62
CA PRO A 685 -19.77 52.38 -24.60
C PRO A 685 -18.54 53.29 -24.49
N ASN A 686 -17.86 53.50 -25.62
CA ASN A 686 -16.63 54.30 -25.79
C ASN A 686 -16.49 55.46 -24.78
N PRO A 687 -15.51 55.44 -23.87
CA PRO A 687 -15.24 56.60 -23.03
C PRO A 687 -14.54 57.68 -23.85
N LYS A 688 -15.09 58.90 -23.82
CA LYS A 688 -14.41 60.11 -24.33
C LYS A 688 -13.11 60.34 -23.55
N PRO A 689 -12.03 60.82 -24.19
CA PRO A 689 -10.74 61.00 -23.52
C PRO A 689 -10.82 62.14 -22.50
N LEU A 690 -10.57 61.83 -21.22
CA LEU A 690 -10.36 62.85 -20.19
C LEU A 690 -8.88 63.25 -20.13
N LYS A 691 -8.67 64.56 -20.03
CA LYS A 691 -7.37 65.24 -19.94
C LYS A 691 -6.69 64.93 -18.61
N THR A 692 -5.37 64.79 -18.70
CA THR A 692 -4.38 64.72 -17.64
C THR A 692 -4.40 65.95 -16.73
N GLN A 693 -4.26 65.72 -15.41
CA GLN A 693 -3.70 66.69 -14.47
C GLN A 693 -2.64 65.99 -13.61
N GLU A 694 -1.39 66.44 -13.77
CA GLU A 694 -0.28 66.37 -12.80
C GLU A 694 -0.69 67.16 -11.54
N SER A 695 -0.14 67.08 -10.32
CA SER A 695 1.03 66.51 -9.63
C SER A 695 0.66 66.66 -8.12
N THR A 696 1.23 66.02 -7.10
CA THR A 696 2.58 66.14 -6.53
C THR A 696 2.57 65.24 -5.29
N ASP A 697 3.27 64.11 -5.28
CA ASP A 697 3.68 63.41 -4.04
C ASP A 697 4.73 62.32 -4.33
N PHE A 698 5.57 62.58 -5.33
CA PHE A 698 6.47 61.58 -5.90
C PHE A 698 7.70 61.32 -5.02
N VAL A 699 8.21 62.33 -4.30
CA VAL A 699 9.53 62.25 -3.65
C VAL A 699 9.47 61.54 -2.28
N THR A 700 8.39 61.70 -1.52
CA THR A 700 8.14 61.00 -0.25
C THR A 700 7.66 59.57 -0.47
N SER A 701 6.82 59.35 -1.50
CA SER A 701 6.38 58.00 -1.91
C SER A 701 7.53 57.19 -2.50
N ALA A 702 8.39 57.78 -3.33
CA ALA A 702 9.54 57.08 -3.91
C ALA A 702 10.54 56.65 -2.84
N SER A 703 10.80 57.45 -1.80
CA SER A 703 11.79 57.07 -0.77
C SER A 703 11.31 55.92 0.13
N LYS A 704 10.00 55.79 0.36
CA LYS A 704 9.41 54.67 1.11
C LYS A 704 9.32 53.41 0.24
N VAL A 705 8.94 53.56 -1.03
CA VAL A 705 8.90 52.47 -2.01
C VAL A 705 10.30 51.93 -2.29
N ILE A 706 11.35 52.76 -2.33
CA ILE A 706 12.74 52.33 -2.56
C ILE A 706 13.30 51.57 -1.35
N SER A 707 12.93 51.92 -0.11
CA SER A 707 13.39 51.20 1.08
C SER A 707 12.66 49.87 1.28
N GLU A 708 11.35 49.83 0.98
CA GLU A 708 10.57 48.59 0.88
C GLU A 708 11.11 47.71 -0.26
N TYR A 709 11.43 48.27 -1.43
CA TYR A 709 12.08 47.55 -2.54
C TYR A 709 13.45 46.99 -2.17
N ALA A 710 14.24 47.65 -1.32
CA ALA A 710 15.57 47.16 -0.95
C ALA A 710 15.50 45.98 0.05
N CYS A 711 14.57 46.02 1.01
CA CYS A 711 14.31 44.88 1.91
C CYS A 711 13.64 43.71 1.17
N GLU A 712 12.70 44.00 0.28
CA GLU A 712 12.09 42.98 -0.56
C GLU A 712 13.08 42.40 -1.59
N ALA A 713 13.92 43.23 -2.21
CA ALA A 713 14.94 42.77 -3.17
C ALA A 713 15.99 41.84 -2.56
N THR A 714 16.24 41.89 -1.25
CA THR A 714 17.18 40.96 -0.58
C THR A 714 16.55 39.59 -0.34
N VAL A 715 15.27 39.53 0.04
CA VAL A 715 14.49 38.28 0.08
C VAL A 715 14.27 37.73 -1.33
N TYR A 716 14.02 38.59 -2.32
CA TYR A 716 13.82 38.23 -3.72
C TYR A 716 15.11 37.79 -4.41
N ALA A 717 16.26 38.40 -4.13
CA ALA A 717 17.55 37.97 -4.65
C ALA A 717 17.90 36.56 -4.17
N GLN A 718 17.60 36.23 -2.91
CA GLN A 718 17.76 34.86 -2.40
C GLN A 718 16.85 33.87 -3.13
N SER A 719 15.58 34.23 -3.38
CA SER A 719 14.64 33.38 -4.13
C SER A 719 15.05 33.18 -5.59
N ALA A 720 15.48 34.25 -6.28
CA ALA A 720 15.95 34.20 -7.67
C ALA A 720 17.26 33.42 -7.79
N PHE A 721 18.15 33.54 -6.79
CA PHE A 721 19.38 32.75 -6.72
C PHE A 721 19.07 31.25 -6.56
N HIS A 722 18.08 30.86 -5.75
CA HIS A 722 17.67 29.46 -5.63
C HIS A 722 17.01 28.88 -6.90
N TRP A 723 16.21 29.68 -7.62
CA TRP A 723 15.72 29.30 -8.95
C TRP A 723 16.86 29.15 -9.96
N ALA A 724 17.84 30.06 -9.92
CA ALA A 724 19.01 30.02 -10.79
C ALA A 724 19.95 28.85 -10.44
N GLU A 725 20.14 28.50 -9.16
CA GLU A 725 20.96 27.34 -8.74
C GLU A 725 20.38 26.02 -9.24
N GLY A 726 19.06 25.85 -9.21
CA GLY A 726 18.38 24.70 -9.83
C GLY A 726 18.59 24.63 -11.35
N PHE A 727 18.68 25.78 -12.00
CA PHE A 727 18.94 25.90 -13.45
C PHE A 727 20.41 25.65 -13.80
N PHE A 728 21.37 26.16 -13.01
CA PHE A 728 22.80 26.01 -13.24
C PHE A 728 23.34 24.64 -12.80
N ALA A 729 22.67 23.92 -11.90
CA ALA A 729 23.00 22.54 -11.58
C ALA A 729 22.88 21.59 -12.79
N LYS A 730 21.99 21.89 -13.76
CA LYS A 730 21.87 21.16 -15.04
C LYS A 730 23.04 21.39 -16.00
N ILE A 731 23.76 22.51 -15.88
CA ILE A 731 24.88 22.83 -16.78
C ILE A 731 26.18 22.16 -16.30
N LYS A 732 26.29 21.80 -15.02
CA LYS A 732 27.54 21.31 -14.42
C LYS A 732 27.71 19.80 -14.27
N LYS A 733 26.74 18.95 -14.65
CA LYS A 733 26.95 17.48 -14.64
C LYS A 733 26.21 16.75 -15.77
N PRO A 734 26.90 16.27 -16.82
CA PRO A 734 26.54 15.01 -17.45
C PRO A 734 27.07 13.90 -16.54
N THR A 735 26.23 13.36 -15.64
CA THR A 735 26.68 12.27 -14.77
C THR A 735 26.58 10.96 -15.55
N GLN A 736 27.73 10.31 -15.76
CA GLN A 736 27.80 8.89 -16.10
C GLN A 736 26.97 8.11 -15.07
N GLU A 737 26.09 7.27 -15.59
CA GLU A 737 25.38 6.25 -14.81
C GLU A 737 26.41 5.25 -14.29
N GLU A 738 26.74 5.33 -12.99
CA GLU A 738 27.25 4.17 -12.27
C GLU A 738 26.03 3.32 -11.92
N GLU A 739 25.81 2.27 -12.71
CA GLU A 739 24.91 1.16 -12.40
C GLU A 739 25.43 0.44 -11.14
N ASP A 740 24.99 0.89 -9.97
CA ASP A 740 24.93 0.01 -8.81
C ASP A 740 23.87 -1.05 -9.09
N THR A 741 24.33 -2.29 -9.28
CA THR A 741 23.52 -3.49 -9.52
C THR A 741 22.54 -3.71 -8.37
N PHE A 742 21.34 -3.18 -8.54
CA PHE A 742 20.20 -3.40 -7.67
C PHE A 742 19.39 -4.56 -8.26
N GLU A 743 19.51 -5.75 -7.68
CA GLU A 743 18.61 -6.86 -8.00
C GLU A 743 17.21 -6.54 -7.45
N VAL A 744 16.35 -6.01 -8.30
CA VAL A 744 14.90 -5.95 -8.08
C VAL A 744 14.35 -7.34 -8.41
N GLU A 745 13.57 -7.93 -7.48
CA GLU A 745 12.72 -9.07 -7.83
C GLU A 745 11.73 -8.63 -8.91
N HIS A 746 12.08 -8.87 -10.17
CA HIS A 746 11.13 -8.91 -11.26
C HIS A 746 10.27 -10.17 -11.05
N ILE A 747 9.12 -10.02 -10.42
CA ILE A 747 8.03 -10.97 -10.66
C ILE A 747 7.57 -10.71 -12.09
N GLU A 748 8.00 -11.58 -13.00
CA GLU A 748 7.50 -11.67 -14.38
C GLU A 748 6.00 -11.97 -14.37
N SER A 749 5.19 -10.93 -14.25
CA SER A 749 3.78 -11.00 -14.61
C SER A 749 3.36 -9.60 -15.02
N PHE A 750 3.54 -9.25 -16.30
CA PHE A 750 2.73 -8.29 -17.08
C PHE A 750 3.32 -7.93 -18.47
N LYS A 751 4.13 -8.80 -19.10
CA LYS A 751 4.57 -8.61 -20.51
C LYS A 751 4.45 -9.83 -21.44
N THR A 752 3.68 -10.86 -21.07
CA THR A 752 3.34 -11.98 -21.96
C THR A 752 1.82 -12.14 -22.07
N ALA A 753 1.17 -11.16 -22.69
CA ALA A 753 -0.20 -11.29 -23.21
C ALA A 753 -0.43 -10.50 -24.52
N ILE A 754 0.63 -9.98 -25.14
CA ILE A 754 0.59 -9.36 -26.48
C ILE A 754 1.85 -9.76 -27.23
N SER A 755 1.99 -11.07 -27.50
CA SER A 755 2.82 -11.66 -28.57
C SER A 755 2.82 -13.19 -28.45
N ASN A 756 1.66 -13.79 -28.74
CA ASN A 756 1.46 -15.01 -29.53
C ASN A 756 0.00 -15.46 -29.39
#